data_AF-A0A4W5N246-F1
#
_entry.id   AF-A0A4W5N246-F1
#
_cell.length_a   1.000
_cell.length_b   1.000
_cell.length_c   1.000
_cell.angle_alpha   90.00
_cell.angle_beta   90.00
_cell.angle_gamma   90.00
#
_symmetry.space_group_name_H-M   'P 1'
#
loop_
_entity.id
_entity.type
_entity.pdbx_description
1 polymer ?
#
loop_
_entity_poly.entity_id
_entity_poly.type
_entity_poly.pdbx_seq_one_letter_code
_entity_poly.pdbx_strand_id
1 'polypeptide(L)'
;MSAEAVDRVAVSGSRPSTPPQTSWFEFLLDEMLLENHLQKSHPDPVPVQLVIQFLEQAAKPSVNEQNQVQPPADNRRNRTLKLLALKVAAHLKWDLDVLEKGLTIPVLNMLLNELLCVSKVPPGVKHVDLDLSTLPPTTAMAVIIYNRWAIRTIVLSSFPEKQTKPGPHQMNMLNIVQQEKELTENILSVLKEQAADSIMVLEGSLGLKKDFYIHTLRTLDLLAADPSTANGETESSTAGLRISADELHCQVHYDLGGIFFQQGCSDQLAYEKAREHFQQAREFFMVTSLDPSDTQLNPYGQINSLIRTRNYQALVEAFIKDNVSLSLPNHLRQSVLREFLHKVQQGERGLDEVCHKLCVCNAVRDALQGEVLSVRFQQLLHKPRKHVVDFMLEVCTRSLDKDRSSETSKRKMVIFLKCVGLKPHLVFVVTAHKLFTELLKEEDRKVLVEQMRRRSATVNLCAKPLPSFYDIPAAASVNIGQLEQQLILCLDARRIRQILIELHSMAERPFWRVNNKWEVPPDYINVILNIKDNLTKDLVYILMAKGLHCITVKDFAHTRQLFSACLELVTEFSPKLRQVMLNEMLLLEVRAHENGVAEGSNVRPPPDLVSRVRGYLEMRIHDLPLRQIVGEECVAFMLNWRENEYLTLQVPQQLVMNNPYIKLGQLLASTCKELPGPKESRRTAKELWEVVVQICSVSNQHKRNSDGRVSLIKQRESSMGILQRSRFITFIKKLREPLVLTTLISLFVRFHSIVRDDIVNEVTAEYLAIWPSTLANMQAVDVEAVAVTVKELVTYALTLNPNNQSWLITQADIYFVTNQYSAALHFYLQAGAVCSDFFTKAVAPDVYTDQVLKRMIKCCSMLNCHTQVAVLCQFLREVDYMTAFKALQEQNSHDAMDSFYDYIWDVTILEYLTHIHHKRGESEKRQIAIKAIGQTELNASNPEEVLQLAAQKRKKKFLQAMAKLYF
;
A
#
# COMPACT_ATOMS: atom_id res chain seq x y z
N MET A 1 -5.82 42.96 -24.25
CA MET A 1 -4.71 43.78 -24.79
C MET A 1 -5.24 45.19 -24.95
N SER A 2 -4.86 46.08 -24.05
CA SER A 2 -5.21 47.50 -24.07
C SER A 2 -4.12 48.31 -24.74
N ALA A 3 -4.57 49.34 -25.44
CA ALA A 3 -3.87 50.45 -26.10
C ALA A 3 -2.48 50.81 -25.59
N GLU A 4 -1.54 51.03 -26.52
CA GLU A 4 -1.04 52.38 -26.86
C GLU A 4 0.08 52.24 -27.90
N ALA A 5 -0.30 52.43 -29.16
CA ALA A 5 0.61 52.78 -30.25
C ALA A 5 0.05 54.05 -30.86
N VAL A 6 0.77 55.16 -30.68
CA VAL A 6 0.93 56.36 -31.52
C VAL A 6 1.38 57.47 -30.58
N ASP A 7 2.67 57.79 -30.56
CA ASP A 7 3.11 59.17 -30.78
C ASP A 7 4.65 59.35 -30.78
N ARG A 8 5.10 60.29 -31.61
CA ARG A 8 6.39 61.02 -31.60
C ARG A 8 7.60 60.43 -32.33
N VAL A 9 7.59 60.70 -33.64
CA VAL A 9 8.76 61.30 -34.32
C VAL A 9 8.96 62.74 -33.80
N ALA A 10 10.23 63.13 -33.67
CA ALA A 10 10.78 64.47 -33.35
C ALA A 10 10.83 64.90 -31.88
N VAL A 11 11.93 64.54 -31.19
CA VAL A 11 12.71 65.46 -30.35
C VAL A 11 14.19 65.16 -30.58
N SER A 12 14.86 66.03 -31.33
CA SER A 12 16.31 66.22 -31.29
C SER A 12 16.68 66.74 -29.90
N GLY A 13 16.83 65.82 -28.95
CA GLY A 13 17.37 66.08 -27.63
C GLY A 13 18.83 65.67 -27.61
N SER A 14 19.71 66.64 -27.38
CA SER A 14 21.11 66.45 -27.00
C SER A 14 21.28 65.27 -26.04
N ARG A 15 21.84 64.17 -26.53
CA ARG A 15 22.39 63.12 -25.66
C ARG A 15 23.42 63.79 -24.74
N PRO A 16 23.46 63.48 -23.42
CA PRO A 16 24.69 63.70 -22.68
C PRO A 16 25.74 62.87 -23.42
N SER A 17 26.77 63.52 -23.95
CA SER A 17 27.95 62.84 -24.45
C SER A 17 28.54 62.06 -23.28
N THR A 18 28.28 60.75 -23.23
CA THR A 18 29.12 59.85 -22.43
C THR A 18 30.55 60.11 -22.87
N PRO A 19 31.46 60.46 -21.94
CA PRO A 19 32.85 60.71 -22.29
C PRO A 19 33.41 59.49 -23.04
N PRO A 20 34.29 59.69 -24.03
CA PRO A 20 34.88 58.57 -24.78
C PRO A 20 35.56 57.61 -23.80
N GLN A 21 35.28 56.31 -23.96
CA GLN A 21 35.92 55.25 -23.17
C GLN A 21 37.42 55.27 -23.44
N THR A 22 38.23 55.40 -22.38
CA THR A 22 39.69 55.40 -22.47
C THR A 22 40.15 54.03 -22.97
N SER A 23 40.81 53.98 -24.13
CA SER A 23 41.26 52.71 -24.72
C SER A 23 42.51 52.17 -24.02
N TRP A 24 42.68 50.84 -23.96
CA TRP A 24 43.79 50.20 -23.24
C TRP A 24 45.19 50.70 -23.65
N PHE A 25 45.38 51.09 -24.91
CA PHE A 25 46.68 51.57 -25.40
C PHE A 25 47.02 53.00 -24.96
N GLU A 26 46.03 53.80 -24.56
CA GLU A 26 46.26 55.17 -24.05
C GLU A 26 47.04 55.13 -22.74
N PHE A 27 46.83 54.10 -21.91
CA PHE A 27 47.59 53.85 -20.69
C PHE A 27 49.06 53.46 -20.92
N LEU A 28 49.45 53.13 -22.16
CA LEU A 28 50.85 52.91 -22.54
C LEU A 28 51.55 54.20 -23.00
N LEU A 29 50.77 55.22 -23.38
CA LEU A 29 51.28 56.48 -23.94
C LEU A 29 51.49 57.54 -22.86
N ASP A 30 50.70 57.50 -21.79
CA ASP A 30 50.77 58.41 -20.64
C ASP A 30 50.90 57.62 -19.31
N GLU A 31 52.06 57.75 -18.66
CA GLU A 31 52.40 57.05 -17.41
C GLU A 31 51.49 57.45 -16.23
N MET A 32 50.94 58.67 -16.23
CA MET A 32 50.09 59.19 -15.13
C MET A 32 48.60 58.91 -15.34
N LEU A 33 48.20 58.46 -16.54
CA LEU A 33 46.79 58.26 -16.89
C LEU A 33 46.13 57.16 -16.05
N LEU A 34 46.85 56.09 -15.71
CA LEU A 34 46.29 54.98 -14.95
C LEU A 34 45.88 55.39 -13.54
N GLU A 35 46.75 56.10 -12.82
CA GLU A 35 46.48 56.53 -11.44
C GLU A 35 45.33 57.53 -11.38
N ASN A 36 45.32 58.50 -12.30
CA ASN A 36 44.24 59.48 -12.44
C ASN A 36 42.91 58.81 -12.80
N HIS A 37 42.94 57.73 -13.60
CA HIS A 37 41.74 56.99 -13.96
C HIS A 37 41.17 56.20 -12.77
N LEU A 38 42.02 55.50 -12.02
CA LEU A 38 41.61 54.69 -10.85
C LEU A 38 41.06 55.54 -9.69
N GLN A 39 41.41 56.82 -9.61
CA GLN A 39 40.88 57.75 -8.59
C GLN A 39 39.48 58.31 -8.92
N LYS A 40 38.94 58.07 -10.12
CA LYS A 40 37.58 58.51 -10.49
C LYS A 40 36.53 57.75 -9.67
N SER A 41 35.39 58.37 -9.39
CA SER A 41 34.28 57.72 -8.67
C SER A 41 33.64 56.57 -9.47
N HIS A 42 33.63 56.68 -10.80
CA HIS A 42 33.13 55.65 -11.72
C HIS A 42 34.07 55.53 -12.93
N PRO A 43 35.21 54.83 -12.80
CA PRO A 43 36.12 54.60 -13.91
C PRO A 43 35.47 53.69 -14.97
N ASP A 44 35.52 54.10 -16.24
CA ASP A 44 35.14 53.29 -17.41
C ASP A 44 36.33 53.24 -18.40
N PRO A 45 37.00 52.09 -18.58
CA PRO A 45 36.67 50.77 -18.04
C PRO A 45 36.89 50.64 -16.53
N VAL A 46 36.14 49.74 -15.88
CA VAL A 46 36.29 49.43 -14.45
C VAL A 46 37.63 48.72 -14.18
N PRO A 47 38.20 48.77 -12.95
CA PRO A 47 39.53 48.23 -12.65
C PRO A 47 39.70 46.75 -13.07
N VAL A 48 38.73 45.90 -12.75
CA VAL A 48 38.75 44.48 -13.12
C VAL A 48 38.76 44.30 -14.65
N GLN A 49 38.01 45.11 -15.39
CA GLN A 49 37.99 45.07 -16.86
C GLN A 49 39.33 45.54 -17.46
N LEU A 50 40.02 46.49 -16.83
CA LEU A 50 41.37 46.90 -17.22
C LEU A 50 42.38 45.76 -17.04
N VAL A 51 42.28 45.00 -15.94
CA VAL A 51 43.13 43.80 -15.73
C VAL A 51 42.93 42.78 -16.85
N ILE A 52 41.67 42.48 -17.21
CA ILE A 52 41.34 41.58 -18.33
C ILE A 52 41.97 42.10 -19.62
N GLN A 53 41.73 43.37 -19.97
CA GLN A 53 42.25 43.98 -21.19
C GLN A 53 43.78 43.97 -21.25
N PHE A 54 44.47 44.34 -20.17
CA PHE A 54 45.93 44.37 -20.16
C PHE A 54 46.55 42.96 -20.28
N LEU A 55 46.01 41.99 -19.55
CA LEU A 55 46.53 40.62 -19.56
C LEU A 55 46.18 39.87 -20.85
N GLU A 56 44.96 40.00 -21.38
CA GLU A 56 44.60 39.42 -22.68
C GLU A 56 45.48 39.97 -23.80
N GLN A 57 45.75 41.29 -23.81
CA GLN A 57 46.61 41.89 -24.83
C GLN A 57 48.09 41.50 -24.66
N ALA A 58 48.55 41.27 -23.44
CA ALA A 58 49.90 40.77 -23.16
C ALA A 58 50.06 39.27 -23.49
N ALA A 59 48.98 38.50 -23.37
CA ALA A 59 48.96 37.04 -23.57
C ALA A 59 48.53 36.61 -24.98
N LYS A 60 48.22 37.56 -25.88
CA LYS A 60 47.88 37.27 -27.28
C LYS A 60 49.04 36.54 -27.98
N PRO A 61 48.83 35.30 -28.47
CA PRO A 61 49.88 34.59 -29.18
C PRO A 61 50.16 35.27 -30.53
N SER A 62 51.44 35.37 -30.88
CA SER A 62 51.87 35.85 -32.19
C SER A 62 51.90 34.69 -33.18
N VAL A 63 51.47 34.94 -34.41
CA VAL A 63 51.53 33.97 -35.50
C VAL A 63 52.76 34.27 -36.35
N ASN A 64 53.62 33.27 -36.60
CA ASN A 64 54.77 33.46 -37.49
C ASN A 64 54.34 33.50 -38.97
N GLU A 65 55.25 33.84 -39.89
CA GLU A 65 54.99 33.89 -41.35
C GLU A 65 54.51 32.54 -41.95
N GLN A 66 54.65 31.44 -41.18
CA GLN A 66 54.21 30.08 -41.54
C GLN A 66 52.89 29.67 -40.86
N ASN A 67 52.13 30.62 -40.31
CA ASN A 67 50.88 30.37 -39.58
C ASN A 67 50.99 29.49 -38.32
N GLN A 68 52.18 29.34 -37.75
CA GLN A 68 52.37 28.63 -36.48
C GLN A 68 52.23 29.60 -35.30
N VAL A 69 51.48 29.15 -34.29
CA VAL A 69 51.24 29.87 -33.04
C VAL A 69 52.54 29.86 -32.22
N GLN A 70 53.13 31.02 -31.96
CA GLN A 70 54.27 31.19 -31.06
C GLN A 70 53.79 31.67 -29.68
N PRO A 71 54.48 31.29 -28.59
CA PRO A 71 54.20 31.82 -27.27
C PRO A 71 54.35 33.36 -27.27
N PRO A 72 53.63 34.09 -26.40
CA PRO A 72 53.67 35.55 -26.36
C PRO A 72 55.10 36.06 -26.21
N ALA A 73 55.52 36.99 -27.06
CA ALA A 73 56.87 37.55 -27.02
C ALA A 73 57.09 38.34 -25.72
N ASP A 74 58.18 38.07 -25.00
CA ASP A 74 58.59 38.86 -23.82
C ASP A 74 59.26 40.17 -24.25
N ASN A 75 58.45 41.11 -24.71
CA ASN A 75 58.88 42.43 -25.17
C ASN A 75 58.53 43.54 -24.17
N ARG A 76 59.14 44.72 -24.32
CA ARG A 76 58.91 45.88 -23.44
C ARG A 76 57.42 46.23 -23.32
N ARG A 77 56.65 46.10 -24.41
CA ARG A 77 55.20 46.33 -24.42
C ARG A 77 54.47 45.38 -23.47
N ASN A 78 54.71 44.08 -23.57
CA ASN A 78 54.03 43.06 -22.77
C ASN A 78 54.41 43.15 -21.29
N ARG A 79 55.69 43.44 -20.98
CA ARG A 79 56.14 43.73 -19.60
C ARG A 79 55.42 44.95 -19.01
N THR A 80 55.25 46.01 -19.80
CA THR A 80 54.54 47.21 -19.36
C THR A 80 53.06 46.93 -19.11
N LEU A 81 52.39 46.18 -20.00
CA LEU A 81 50.98 45.78 -19.82
C LEU A 81 50.76 44.93 -18.56
N LYS A 82 51.64 43.95 -18.32
CA LYS A 82 51.64 43.13 -17.10
C LYS A 82 51.82 43.98 -15.84
N LEU A 83 52.76 44.93 -15.86
CA LEU A 83 52.95 45.87 -14.75
C LEU A 83 51.72 46.75 -14.50
N LEU A 84 51.05 47.25 -15.56
CA LEU A 84 49.80 48.00 -15.43
C LEU A 84 48.70 47.14 -14.79
N ALA A 85 48.59 45.86 -15.14
CA ALA A 85 47.66 44.94 -14.50
C ALA A 85 47.94 44.75 -13.00
N LEU A 86 49.21 44.62 -12.59
CA LEU A 86 49.60 44.55 -11.18
C LEU A 86 49.30 45.84 -10.43
N LYS A 87 49.49 47.01 -11.05
CA LYS A 87 49.13 48.31 -10.45
C LYS A 87 47.63 48.43 -10.19
N VAL A 88 46.82 47.94 -11.13
CA VAL A 88 45.36 47.90 -10.94
C VAL A 88 44.98 46.93 -9.81
N ALA A 89 45.61 45.75 -9.73
CA ALA A 89 45.39 44.82 -8.62
C ALA A 89 45.83 45.40 -7.25
N ALA A 90 46.92 46.15 -7.23
CA ALA A 90 47.39 46.88 -6.04
C ALA A 90 46.42 47.99 -5.61
N HIS A 91 45.77 48.67 -6.56
CA HIS A 91 44.67 49.62 -6.26
C HIS A 91 43.47 48.92 -5.64
N LEU A 92 43.14 47.70 -6.11
CA LEU A 92 42.12 46.83 -5.52
C LEU A 92 42.58 46.16 -4.20
N LYS A 93 43.75 46.55 -3.67
CA LYS A 93 44.34 46.04 -2.42
C LYS A 93 44.54 44.52 -2.40
N TRP A 94 44.62 43.88 -3.56
CA TRP A 94 44.74 42.42 -3.66
C TRP A 94 43.60 41.64 -2.97
N ASP A 95 42.41 42.24 -2.90
CA ASP A 95 41.24 41.59 -2.35
C ASP A 95 40.81 40.41 -3.24
N LEU A 96 41.02 39.18 -2.75
CA LEU A 96 40.69 37.96 -3.47
C LEU A 96 39.18 37.85 -3.75
N ASP A 97 38.29 38.39 -2.88
CA ASP A 97 36.85 38.34 -3.14
C ASP A 97 36.46 39.21 -4.34
N VAL A 98 37.15 40.34 -4.54
CA VAL A 98 36.95 41.22 -5.70
C VAL A 98 37.55 40.61 -6.96
N LEU A 99 38.75 40.03 -6.86
CA LEU A 99 39.45 39.43 -8.00
C LEU A 99 38.78 38.14 -8.48
N GLU A 100 38.36 37.24 -7.60
CA GLU A 100 37.70 35.97 -7.95
C GLU A 100 36.30 36.18 -8.56
N LYS A 101 35.55 37.20 -8.12
CA LYS A 101 34.25 37.56 -8.71
C LYS A 101 34.39 38.30 -10.03
N GLY A 102 35.50 39.03 -10.20
CA GLY A 102 35.71 39.92 -11.33
C GLY A 102 36.45 39.27 -12.51
N LEU A 103 37.35 38.32 -12.24
CA LEU A 103 38.26 37.73 -13.23
C LEU A 103 37.98 36.24 -13.40
N THR A 104 38.16 35.72 -14.62
CA THR A 104 38.11 34.28 -14.87
C THR A 104 39.36 33.59 -14.33
N ILE A 105 39.26 32.31 -13.97
CA ILE A 105 40.36 31.52 -13.37
C ILE A 105 41.66 31.65 -14.18
N PRO A 106 41.65 31.58 -15.53
CA PRO A 106 42.88 31.78 -16.31
C PRO A 106 43.49 33.18 -16.18
N VAL A 107 42.67 34.24 -16.16
CA VAL A 107 43.14 35.62 -16.04
C VAL A 107 43.74 35.88 -14.66
N LEU A 108 43.09 35.37 -13.61
CA LEU A 108 43.60 35.49 -12.24
C LEU A 108 44.89 34.68 -12.04
N ASN A 109 44.99 33.49 -12.64
CA ASN A 109 46.24 32.71 -12.65
C ASN A 109 47.39 33.48 -13.33
N MET A 110 47.12 34.15 -14.46
CA MET A 110 48.13 34.99 -15.13
C MET A 110 48.60 36.14 -14.24
N LEU A 111 47.66 36.84 -13.59
CA LEU A 111 47.95 37.98 -12.70
C LEU A 111 48.83 37.56 -11.51
N LEU A 112 48.48 36.46 -10.84
CA LEU A 112 49.19 36.01 -9.65
C LEU A 112 50.56 35.40 -9.96
N ASN A 113 50.72 34.72 -11.09
CA ASN A 113 52.04 34.27 -11.54
C ASN A 113 52.96 35.45 -11.85
N GLU A 114 52.41 36.55 -12.40
CA GLU A 114 53.18 37.77 -12.61
C GLU A 114 53.56 38.46 -11.29
N LEU A 115 52.67 38.44 -10.28
CA LEU A 115 52.99 38.90 -8.93
C LEU A 115 54.19 38.13 -8.35
N LEU A 116 54.20 36.79 -8.44
CA LEU A 116 55.32 35.97 -7.98
C LEU A 116 56.62 36.33 -8.71
N CYS A 117 56.54 36.60 -10.01
CA CYS A 117 57.69 37.00 -10.82
C CYS A 117 58.27 38.36 -10.38
N VAL A 118 57.44 39.38 -10.22
CA VAL A 118 57.86 40.73 -9.79
C VAL A 118 58.35 40.74 -8.35
N SER A 119 57.81 39.89 -7.49
CA SER A 119 58.29 39.70 -6.11
C SER A 119 59.57 38.87 -6.01
N LYS A 120 60.23 38.54 -7.13
CA LYS A 120 61.49 37.77 -7.22
C LYS A 120 61.44 36.40 -6.54
N VAL A 121 60.29 35.71 -6.58
CA VAL A 121 60.20 34.32 -6.09
C VAL A 121 61.08 33.43 -7.00
N PRO A 122 61.95 32.57 -6.45
CA PRO A 122 62.85 31.73 -7.26
C PRO A 122 62.07 30.85 -8.25
N PRO A 123 62.34 30.95 -9.57
CA PRO A 123 61.62 30.15 -10.56
C PRO A 123 61.96 28.66 -10.41
N GLY A 124 60.94 27.81 -10.44
CA GLY A 124 61.10 26.35 -10.40
C GLY A 124 61.26 25.72 -9.02
N VAL A 125 61.28 26.52 -7.94
CA VAL A 125 61.27 26.02 -6.56
C VAL A 125 59.83 25.90 -6.06
N LYS A 126 59.47 24.80 -5.40
CA LYS A 126 58.14 24.66 -4.81
C LYS A 126 57.97 25.62 -3.63
N HIS A 127 56.79 26.20 -3.47
CA HIS A 127 56.53 27.14 -2.37
C HIS A 127 56.71 26.52 -0.97
N VAL A 128 56.46 25.21 -0.82
CA VAL A 128 56.65 24.47 0.44
C VAL A 128 58.11 24.36 0.87
N ASP A 129 59.05 24.48 -0.07
CA ASP A 129 60.49 24.43 0.22
C ASP A 129 61.07 25.79 0.62
N LEU A 130 60.26 26.87 0.57
CA LEU A 130 60.67 28.22 0.93
C LEU A 130 60.41 28.49 2.42
N ASP A 131 61.41 29.01 3.13
CA ASP A 131 61.22 29.50 4.50
C ASP A 131 60.68 30.94 4.49
N LEU A 132 59.36 31.06 4.64
CA LEU A 132 58.63 32.34 4.68
C LEU A 132 59.17 33.34 5.71
N SER A 133 59.85 32.87 6.78
CA SER A 133 60.38 33.74 7.84
C SER A 133 61.64 34.50 7.43
N THR A 134 62.34 34.00 6.41
CA THR A 134 63.62 34.54 5.89
C THR A 134 63.45 35.38 4.63
N LEU A 135 62.30 35.27 3.97
CA LEU A 135 61.98 36.02 2.76
C LEU A 135 61.67 37.49 3.05
N PRO A 136 61.86 38.39 2.06
CA PRO A 136 61.33 39.76 2.14
C PRO A 136 59.82 39.75 2.40
N PRO A 137 59.27 40.69 3.21
CA PRO A 137 57.85 40.69 3.57
C PRO A 137 56.88 40.70 2.38
N THR A 138 57.23 41.39 1.30
CA THR A 138 56.46 41.46 0.05
C THR A 138 56.50 40.15 -0.73
N THR A 139 57.65 39.48 -0.76
CA THR A 139 57.83 38.16 -1.37
C THR A 139 57.08 37.08 -0.60
N ALA A 140 57.16 37.09 0.73
CA ALA A 140 56.39 36.17 1.58
C ALA A 140 54.88 36.35 1.38
N MET A 141 54.40 37.60 1.31
CA MET A 141 52.98 37.89 1.09
C MET A 141 52.50 37.45 -0.31
N ALA A 142 53.31 37.62 -1.35
CA ALA A 142 52.99 37.13 -2.70
C ALA A 142 52.80 35.61 -2.74
N VAL A 143 53.69 34.86 -2.06
CA VAL A 143 53.57 33.40 -1.92
C VAL A 143 52.29 33.04 -1.15
N ILE A 144 51.98 33.73 -0.04
CA ILE A 144 50.78 33.45 0.76
C ILE A 144 49.50 33.71 -0.06
N ILE A 145 49.42 34.82 -0.81
CA ILE A 145 48.24 35.15 -1.62
C ILE A 145 48.01 34.14 -2.73
N TYR A 146 49.07 33.70 -3.42
CA TYR A 146 48.94 32.67 -4.45
C TYR A 146 48.37 31.37 -3.86
N ASN A 147 48.92 30.89 -2.73
CA ASN A 147 48.46 29.65 -2.12
C ASN A 147 47.05 29.77 -1.52
N ARG A 148 46.66 30.94 -1.01
CA ARG A 148 45.27 31.23 -0.60
C ARG A 148 44.31 31.16 -1.79
N TRP A 149 44.63 31.86 -2.88
CA TRP A 149 43.84 31.80 -4.12
C TRP A 149 43.74 30.38 -4.68
N ALA A 150 44.85 29.63 -4.69
CA ALA A 150 44.88 28.25 -5.18
C ALA A 150 43.85 27.37 -4.45
N ILE A 151 43.86 27.40 -3.12
CA ILE A 151 42.94 26.63 -2.30
C ILE A 151 41.49 27.13 -2.44
N ARG A 152 41.27 28.45 -2.41
CA ARG A 152 39.95 29.06 -2.57
C ARG A 152 39.33 28.69 -3.92
N THR A 153 40.11 28.72 -4.99
CA THR A 153 39.68 28.34 -6.35
C THR A 153 39.28 26.87 -6.42
N ILE A 154 40.02 25.97 -5.76
CA ILE A 154 39.65 24.55 -5.64
C ILE A 154 38.28 24.41 -4.95
N VAL A 155 38.07 25.11 -3.83
CA VAL A 155 36.80 25.08 -3.09
C VAL A 155 35.66 25.68 -3.91
N LEU A 156 35.84 26.86 -4.51
CA LEU A 156 34.83 27.55 -5.30
C LEU A 156 34.41 26.73 -6.52
N SER A 157 35.37 26.12 -7.22
CA SER A 157 35.10 25.24 -8.37
C SER A 157 34.34 23.95 -8.02
N SER A 158 34.25 23.60 -6.73
CA SER A 158 33.49 22.44 -6.27
C SER A 158 32.00 22.73 -6.06
N PHE A 159 31.58 24.00 -6.06
CA PHE A 159 30.17 24.36 -5.91
C PHE A 159 29.39 24.11 -7.21
N PRO A 160 28.15 23.60 -7.14
CA PRO A 160 27.34 23.36 -8.31
C PRO A 160 26.81 24.68 -8.88
N GLU A 161 27.44 25.19 -9.94
CA GLU A 161 26.95 26.37 -10.66
C GLU A 161 25.93 26.00 -11.74
N LYS A 162 24.92 26.85 -11.91
CA LYS A 162 23.90 26.69 -12.94
C LYS A 162 24.50 26.98 -14.31
N GLN A 163 24.75 25.94 -15.10
CA GLN A 163 25.30 26.09 -16.45
C GLN A 163 24.37 26.93 -17.34
N THR A 164 24.93 27.96 -17.98
CA THR A 164 24.30 28.72 -19.05
C THR A 164 24.15 27.81 -20.26
N LYS A 165 22.92 27.37 -20.56
CA LYS A 165 22.65 26.53 -21.75
C LYS A 165 22.83 27.39 -23.02
N PRO A 166 23.79 27.09 -23.91
CA PRO A 166 23.95 27.86 -25.13
C PRO A 166 22.76 27.62 -26.07
N GLY A 167 22.27 28.70 -26.70
CA GLY A 167 21.27 28.63 -27.76
C GLY A 167 21.86 28.09 -29.08
N PRO A 168 21.03 27.56 -30.00
CA PRO A 168 21.49 26.74 -31.12
C PRO A 168 22.31 27.44 -32.23
N HIS A 169 22.67 28.73 -32.14
CA HIS A 169 23.21 29.51 -33.28
C HIS A 169 24.54 30.26 -33.05
N GLN A 170 25.44 29.80 -32.17
CA GLN A 170 26.74 30.48 -31.98
C GLN A 170 27.93 29.50 -32.00
N MET A 171 28.21 28.90 -33.16
CA MET A 171 29.32 27.95 -33.36
C MET A 171 30.71 28.57 -33.04
N ASN A 172 30.91 29.87 -33.31
CA ASN A 172 32.18 30.56 -33.01
C ASN A 172 32.35 30.90 -31.52
N MET A 173 31.26 31.16 -30.79
CA MET A 173 31.32 31.34 -29.33
C MET A 173 31.57 30.00 -28.62
N LEU A 174 31.11 28.88 -29.20
CA LEU A 174 31.32 27.56 -28.62
C LEU A 174 32.80 27.21 -28.52
N ASN A 175 33.60 27.52 -29.56
CA ASN A 175 35.04 27.26 -29.56
C ASN A 175 35.81 28.10 -28.52
N ILE A 176 35.45 29.37 -28.34
CA ILE A 176 36.10 30.27 -27.37
C ILE A 176 35.73 29.84 -25.94
N VAL A 177 34.44 29.58 -25.69
CA VAL A 177 33.95 29.12 -24.38
C VAL A 177 34.52 27.73 -24.05
N GLN A 178 34.67 26.86 -25.04
CA GLN A 178 35.28 25.53 -24.85
C GLN A 178 36.78 25.62 -24.57
N GLN A 179 37.52 26.48 -25.27
CA GLN A 179 38.94 26.73 -24.99
C GLN A 179 39.17 27.31 -23.59
N GLU A 180 38.36 28.29 -23.18
CA GLU A 180 38.47 28.87 -21.84
C GLU A 180 38.13 27.85 -20.74
N LYS A 181 37.16 26.96 -21.01
CA LYS A 181 36.82 25.86 -20.12
C LYS A 181 37.95 24.83 -20.01
N GLU A 182 38.55 24.41 -21.14
CA GLU A 182 39.72 23.51 -21.14
C GLU A 182 40.89 24.12 -20.38
N LEU A 183 41.16 25.41 -20.58
CA LEU A 183 42.21 26.13 -19.87
C LEU A 183 41.93 26.18 -18.36
N THR A 184 40.67 26.44 -17.98
CA THR A 184 40.24 26.43 -16.58
C THR A 184 40.40 25.04 -15.94
N GLU A 185 40.00 23.97 -16.63
CA GLU A 185 40.14 22.59 -16.16
C GLU A 185 41.61 22.18 -15.98
N ASN A 186 42.48 22.58 -16.92
CA ASN A 186 43.93 22.33 -16.83
C ASN A 186 44.54 23.04 -15.61
N ILE A 187 44.21 24.31 -15.39
CA ILE A 187 44.67 25.06 -14.21
C ILE A 187 44.16 24.40 -12.93
N LEU A 188 42.87 24.05 -12.86
CA LEU A 188 42.29 23.37 -11.71
C LEU A 188 42.96 22.02 -11.42
N SER A 189 43.38 21.27 -12.44
CA SER A 189 44.14 20.02 -12.27
C SER A 189 45.47 20.29 -11.56
N VAL A 190 46.22 21.28 -12.03
CA VAL A 190 47.51 21.68 -11.43
C VAL A 190 47.32 22.16 -9.99
N LEU A 191 46.32 23.00 -9.73
CA LEU A 191 46.04 23.49 -8.38
C LEU A 191 45.69 22.34 -7.42
N LYS A 192 44.90 21.35 -7.88
CA LYS A 192 44.56 20.16 -7.08
C LYS A 192 45.78 19.29 -6.76
N GLU A 193 46.69 19.11 -7.70
CA GLU A 193 47.95 18.40 -7.48
C GLU A 193 48.84 19.13 -6.46
N GLN A 194 48.81 20.47 -6.44
CA GLN A 194 49.59 21.31 -5.53
C GLN A 194 48.85 21.65 -4.22
N ALA A 195 47.65 21.09 -4.00
CA ALA A 195 46.81 21.48 -2.86
C ALA A 195 47.46 21.15 -1.51
N ALA A 196 48.12 19.99 -1.39
CA ALA A 196 48.81 19.60 -0.15
C ALA A 196 49.98 20.56 0.17
N ASP A 197 50.79 20.88 -0.83
CA ASP A 197 51.90 21.84 -0.70
C ASP A 197 51.36 23.23 -0.31
N SER A 198 50.25 23.65 -0.90
CA SER A 198 49.57 24.93 -0.58
C SER A 198 49.04 24.95 0.86
N ILE A 199 48.43 23.86 1.33
CA ILE A 199 47.94 23.73 2.71
C ILE A 199 49.11 23.88 3.69
N MET A 200 50.22 23.18 3.45
CA MET A 200 51.40 23.25 4.31
C MET A 200 52.00 24.65 4.37
N VAL A 201 52.08 25.35 3.24
CA VAL A 201 52.57 26.75 3.19
C VAL A 201 51.67 27.67 4.02
N LEU A 202 50.35 27.52 3.91
CA LEU A 202 49.41 28.32 4.68
C LEU A 202 49.43 27.99 6.17
N GLU A 203 49.50 26.72 6.55
CA GLU A 203 49.71 26.31 7.95
C GLU A 203 51.01 26.88 8.52
N GLY A 204 52.09 26.88 7.73
CA GLY A 204 53.37 27.51 8.09
C GLY A 204 53.26 29.02 8.31
N SER A 205 52.42 29.71 7.53
CA SER A 205 52.20 31.16 7.68
C SER A 205 51.53 31.55 9.00
N LEU A 206 50.74 30.65 9.61
CA LEU A 206 50.11 30.86 10.92
C LEU A 206 51.13 30.93 12.06
N GLY A 207 52.33 30.39 11.87
CA GLY A 207 53.43 30.47 12.84
C GLY A 207 54.13 31.84 12.90
N LEU A 208 53.90 32.70 11.91
CA LEU A 208 54.55 34.00 11.78
C LEU A 208 53.77 35.09 12.54
N LYS A 209 54.41 35.73 13.52
CA LYS A 209 53.81 36.78 14.37
C LYS A 209 54.18 38.21 13.95
N LYS A 210 54.75 38.38 12.76
CA LYS A 210 55.16 39.68 12.22
C LYS A 210 54.08 40.18 11.27
N ASP A 211 53.96 41.49 11.12
CA ASP A 211 53.09 42.07 10.10
C ASP A 211 53.63 41.84 8.69
N PHE A 212 52.71 41.73 7.75
CA PHE A 212 53.00 41.48 6.35
C PHE A 212 52.81 42.75 5.54
N TYR A 213 53.54 42.86 4.43
CA TYR A 213 53.48 44.01 3.54
C TYR A 213 53.23 43.51 2.13
N ILE A 214 52.30 44.13 1.43
CA ILE A 214 51.98 43.80 0.04
C ILE A 214 52.29 44.96 -0.91
N HIS A 215 52.59 44.64 -2.16
CA HIS A 215 52.91 45.62 -3.18
C HIS A 215 51.77 46.64 -3.38
N THR A 216 52.10 47.93 -3.24
CA THR A 216 51.31 49.10 -3.63
C THR A 216 51.76 49.62 -5.00
N LEU A 217 51.00 50.53 -5.61
CA LEU A 217 51.39 51.18 -6.88
C LEU A 217 52.82 51.74 -6.80
N ARG A 218 53.11 52.47 -5.71
CA ARG A 218 54.44 53.04 -5.44
C ARG A 218 55.55 52.00 -5.40
N THR A 219 55.33 50.86 -4.74
CA THR A 219 56.37 49.82 -4.66
C THR A 219 56.59 49.11 -6.00
N LEU A 220 55.56 49.02 -6.85
CA LEU A 220 55.67 48.43 -8.19
C LEU A 220 56.43 49.36 -9.15
N ASP A 221 56.25 50.68 -9.04
CA ASP A 221 57.03 51.66 -9.79
C ASP A 221 58.52 51.63 -9.45
N LEU A 222 58.85 51.49 -8.17
CA LEU A 222 60.23 51.37 -7.71
C LEU A 222 60.92 50.08 -8.19
N LEU A 223 60.15 49.02 -8.45
CA LEU A 223 60.66 47.76 -9.03
C LEU A 223 60.84 47.84 -10.55
N ALA A 224 60.14 48.77 -11.22
CA ALA A 224 60.18 48.97 -12.67
C ALA A 224 61.26 49.96 -13.12
N ALA A 225 61.81 50.78 -12.21
CA ALA A 225 62.88 51.74 -12.48
C ALA A 225 64.25 51.07 -12.72
N ASP A 226 65.11 51.69 -13.53
CA ASP A 226 66.43 51.14 -13.88
C ASP A 226 67.31 50.91 -12.62
N PRO A 227 68.10 49.81 -12.58
CA PRO A 227 68.90 49.42 -11.39
C PRO A 227 69.87 50.49 -10.88
N SER A 228 70.20 51.48 -11.71
CA SER A 228 71.08 52.60 -11.39
C SER A 228 70.44 53.71 -10.53
N THR A 229 69.11 53.66 -10.30
CA THR A 229 68.36 54.66 -9.51
C THR A 229 67.78 54.12 -8.20
N ALA A 230 67.92 52.83 -7.92
CA ALA A 230 67.37 52.18 -6.73
C ALA A 230 68.36 52.23 -5.55
N ASN A 231 68.11 53.09 -4.57
CA ASN A 231 68.90 53.20 -3.32
C ASN A 231 68.66 52.01 -2.36
N GLY A 232 68.62 50.75 -2.81
CA GLY A 232 68.43 49.57 -1.94
C GLY A 232 67.14 49.56 -1.08
N GLU A 233 66.28 50.57 -1.21
CA GLU A 233 65.04 50.77 -0.44
C GLU A 233 63.90 49.82 -0.84
N THR A 234 64.11 48.88 -1.76
CA THR A 234 63.06 47.98 -2.26
C THR A 234 63.10 46.58 -1.67
N GLU A 235 64.25 46.12 -1.13
CA GLU A 235 64.41 44.71 -0.69
C GLU A 235 64.09 44.47 0.80
N SER A 236 63.99 45.53 1.62
CA SER A 236 63.71 45.46 3.08
C SER A 236 62.55 46.35 3.54
N SER A 237 61.79 46.92 2.61
CA SER A 237 60.92 48.07 2.91
C SER A 237 59.52 47.71 3.37
N THR A 238 59.13 48.31 4.50
CA THR A 238 57.76 48.39 5.02
C THR A 238 56.88 49.38 4.22
N ALA A 239 57.29 49.82 3.03
CA ALA A 239 56.53 50.76 2.19
C ALA A 239 55.34 50.12 1.44
N GLY A 240 55.14 48.81 1.58
CA GLY A 240 53.94 48.13 1.13
C GLY A 240 52.71 48.45 1.99
N LEU A 241 51.53 47.98 1.56
CA LEU A 241 50.32 48.04 2.37
C LEU A 241 50.47 47.04 3.52
N ARG A 242 50.39 47.52 4.76
CA ARG A 242 50.52 46.70 5.98
C ARG A 242 49.23 45.92 6.24
N ILE A 243 49.36 44.61 6.45
CA ILE A 243 48.31 43.70 6.89
C ILE A 243 48.76 43.11 8.23
N SER A 244 47.91 43.18 9.25
CA SER A 244 48.26 42.65 10.56
C SER A 244 48.34 41.12 10.54
N ALA A 245 49.15 40.54 11.43
CA ALA A 245 49.21 39.10 11.59
C ALA A 245 47.81 38.50 11.89
N ASP A 246 47.01 39.16 12.74
CA ASP A 246 45.66 38.69 13.11
C ASP A 246 44.68 38.71 11.92
N GLU A 247 44.74 39.75 11.07
CA GLU A 247 43.92 39.83 9.86
C GLU A 247 44.29 38.72 8.87
N LEU A 248 45.58 38.47 8.67
CA LEU A 248 46.04 37.41 7.79
C LEU A 248 45.70 36.02 8.34
N HIS A 249 45.91 35.78 9.63
CA HIS A 249 45.59 34.51 10.29
C HIS A 249 44.10 34.22 10.23
N CYS A 250 43.24 35.22 10.43
CA CYS A 250 41.79 35.09 10.25
C CYS A 250 41.46 34.58 8.83
N GLN A 251 42.03 35.23 7.82
CA GLN A 251 41.78 34.90 6.43
C GLN A 251 42.31 33.50 6.05
N VAL A 252 43.53 33.17 6.49
CA VAL A 252 44.15 31.85 6.26
C VAL A 252 43.36 30.73 6.95
N HIS A 253 42.92 30.93 8.19
CA HIS A 253 42.08 29.96 8.90
C HIS A 253 40.74 29.73 8.19
N TYR A 254 40.12 30.78 7.65
CA TYR A 254 38.89 30.61 6.87
C TYR A 254 39.11 29.79 5.60
N ASP A 255 40.18 30.08 4.85
CA ASP A 255 40.52 29.37 3.61
C ASP A 255 40.89 27.89 3.87
N LEU A 256 41.68 27.61 4.93
CA LEU A 256 42.00 26.26 5.40
C LEU A 256 40.74 25.50 5.86
N GLY A 257 39.83 26.18 6.58
CA GLY A 257 38.54 25.61 6.96
C GLY A 257 37.72 25.20 5.74
N GLY A 258 37.70 26.02 4.70
CA GLY A 258 37.02 25.75 3.43
C GLY A 258 37.51 24.49 2.72
N ILE A 259 38.83 24.29 2.62
CA ILE A 259 39.39 23.12 1.94
C ILE A 259 39.23 21.83 2.73
N PHE A 260 39.44 21.86 4.05
CA PHE A 260 39.19 20.68 4.88
C PHE A 260 37.70 20.31 4.90
N PHE A 261 36.80 21.29 4.83
CA PHE A 261 35.37 21.01 4.70
C PHE A 261 35.04 20.32 3.38
N GLN A 262 35.64 20.76 2.28
CA GLN A 262 35.50 20.13 0.96
C GLN A 262 36.04 18.69 0.94
N GLN A 263 37.18 18.45 1.61
CA GLN A 263 37.79 17.12 1.76
C GLN A 263 36.99 16.20 2.69
N GLY A 264 36.19 16.77 3.60
CA GLY A 264 35.38 16.04 4.58
C GLY A 264 34.41 15.03 3.98
N CYS A 265 33.98 15.24 2.73
CA CYS A 265 33.16 14.30 1.98
C CYS A 265 33.82 12.92 1.82
N SER A 266 35.16 12.86 1.84
CA SER A 266 35.95 11.64 1.68
C SER A 266 36.67 11.21 2.97
N ASP A 267 36.96 12.15 3.89
CA ASP A 267 37.63 11.89 5.16
C ASP A 267 36.92 12.58 6.33
N GLN A 268 36.34 11.78 7.24
CA GLN A 268 35.59 12.31 8.37
C GLN A 268 36.46 13.11 9.36
N LEU A 269 37.78 12.83 9.46
CA LEU A 269 38.70 13.60 10.30
C LEU A 269 38.94 15.01 9.74
N ALA A 270 38.81 15.20 8.43
CA ALA A 270 38.93 16.53 7.82
C ALA A 270 37.79 17.47 8.26
N TYR A 271 36.59 16.96 8.56
CA TYR A 271 35.52 17.80 9.13
C TYR A 271 35.86 18.34 10.53
N GLU A 272 36.64 17.60 11.32
CA GLU A 272 37.09 18.06 12.64
C GLU A 272 38.11 19.20 12.48
N LYS A 273 39.11 19.02 11.61
CA LYS A 273 40.07 20.08 11.26
C LYS A 273 39.41 21.33 10.69
N ALA A 274 38.46 21.15 9.78
CA ALA A 274 37.69 22.25 9.19
C ALA A 274 36.99 23.08 10.28
N ARG A 275 36.37 22.38 11.26
CA ARG A 275 35.69 23.01 12.38
C ARG A 275 36.66 23.80 13.27
N GLU A 276 37.83 23.25 13.58
CA GLU A 276 38.85 23.93 14.38
C GLU A 276 39.31 25.23 13.70
N HIS A 277 39.60 25.16 12.39
CA HIS A 277 39.99 26.33 11.62
C HIS A 277 38.88 27.38 11.52
N PHE A 278 37.62 27.00 11.27
CA PHE A 278 36.51 27.97 11.29
C PHE A 278 36.28 28.58 12.67
N GLN A 279 36.52 27.83 13.75
CA GLN A 279 36.46 28.37 15.10
C GLN A 279 37.56 29.41 15.34
N GLN A 280 38.81 29.08 14.98
CA GLN A 280 39.94 30.02 15.09
C GLN A 280 39.73 31.27 14.22
N ALA A 281 39.25 31.10 12.98
CA ALA A 281 38.90 32.23 12.10
C ALA A 281 37.86 33.15 12.77
N ARG A 282 36.84 32.58 13.41
CA ARG A 282 35.82 33.36 14.15
C ARG A 282 36.42 34.09 15.35
N GLU A 283 37.35 33.47 16.07
CA GLU A 283 38.04 34.09 17.21
C GLU A 283 38.88 35.30 16.76
N PHE A 284 39.70 35.16 15.71
CA PHE A 284 40.46 36.28 15.13
C PHE A 284 39.54 37.35 14.52
N PHE A 285 38.41 36.95 13.90
CA PHE A 285 37.41 37.88 13.41
C PHE A 285 36.77 38.70 14.54
N MET A 286 36.52 38.10 15.70
CA MET A 286 36.01 38.80 16.89
C MET A 286 37.04 39.73 17.52
N VAL A 287 38.34 39.44 17.41
CA VAL A 287 39.41 40.36 17.85
C VAL A 287 39.54 41.56 16.91
N THR A 288 39.29 41.36 15.61
CA THR A 288 39.37 42.40 14.58
C THR A 288 38.07 43.19 14.39
N SER A 289 36.91 42.66 14.81
CA SER A 289 35.61 43.33 14.82
C SER A 289 35.07 43.46 16.26
N LEU A 290 35.08 44.68 16.79
CA LEU A 290 34.61 44.99 18.13
C LEU A 290 33.08 44.74 18.27
N ASP A 291 32.62 43.51 18.57
CA ASP A 291 31.36 43.27 19.28
C ASP A 291 31.18 41.82 19.84
N PRO A 292 31.04 41.60 21.17
CA PRO A 292 30.99 40.24 21.78
C PRO A 292 29.59 39.60 21.94
N SER A 293 28.50 40.16 21.40
CA SER A 293 27.13 39.79 21.82
C SER A 293 26.45 38.60 21.09
N ASP A 294 27.03 38.03 20.02
CA ASP A 294 26.37 37.01 19.18
C ASP A 294 26.72 35.55 19.54
N THR A 295 26.52 35.15 20.80
CA THR A 295 26.85 33.79 21.29
C THR A 295 25.68 32.78 21.26
N GLN A 296 24.49 33.11 20.76
CA GLN A 296 23.35 32.17 20.72
C GLN A 296 23.39 31.24 19.49
N LEU A 297 23.44 29.93 19.72
CA LEU A 297 23.26 28.90 18.68
C LEU A 297 21.89 29.05 18.00
N ASN A 298 21.88 29.06 16.66
CA ASN A 298 20.66 28.97 15.86
C ASN A 298 19.79 27.77 16.31
N PRO A 299 18.45 27.89 16.36
CA PRO A 299 17.51 26.79 16.66
C PRO A 299 17.85 25.44 16.00
N TYR A 300 18.37 25.43 14.78
CA TYR A 300 18.84 24.21 14.11
C TYR A 300 20.00 23.52 14.83
N GLY A 301 21.00 24.30 15.26
CA GLY A 301 22.16 23.82 16.01
C GLY A 301 21.75 23.25 17.37
N GLN A 302 20.74 23.85 18.01
CA GLN A 302 20.19 23.34 19.26
C GLN A 302 19.55 21.96 19.11
N ILE A 303 18.70 21.75 18.09
CA ILE A 303 18.05 20.46 17.83
C ILE A 303 19.08 19.37 17.54
N ASN A 304 20.08 19.65 16.69
CA ASN A 304 21.13 18.68 16.36
C ASN A 304 22.00 18.33 17.57
N SER A 305 22.28 19.29 18.44
CA SER A 305 22.99 19.05 19.70
C SER A 305 22.21 18.09 20.61
N LEU A 306 20.89 18.28 20.73
CA LEU A 306 20.01 17.40 21.53
C LEU A 306 19.96 15.97 20.98
N ILE A 307 19.92 15.82 19.65
CA ILE A 307 19.95 14.50 19.00
C ILE A 307 21.30 13.80 19.26
N ARG A 308 22.42 14.52 19.11
CA ARG A 308 23.78 13.98 19.32
C ARG A 308 24.02 13.55 20.77
N THR A 309 23.56 14.35 21.72
CA THR A 309 23.67 14.07 23.16
C THR A 309 22.65 13.05 23.67
N ARG A 310 21.79 12.51 22.79
CA ARG A 310 20.70 11.56 23.10
C ARG A 310 19.72 12.09 24.15
N ASN A 311 19.59 13.41 24.28
CA ASN A 311 18.65 14.04 25.20
C ASN A 311 17.26 14.18 24.56
N TYR A 312 16.58 13.03 24.39
CA TYR A 312 15.31 12.96 23.67
C TYR A 312 14.16 13.66 24.41
N GLN A 313 14.22 13.77 25.74
CA GLN A 313 13.22 14.49 26.52
C GLN A 313 13.26 15.99 26.20
N ALA A 314 14.46 16.58 26.18
CA ALA A 314 14.64 17.97 25.79
C ALA A 314 14.30 18.21 24.31
N LEU A 315 14.52 17.22 23.44
CA LEU A 315 14.13 17.28 22.03
C LEU A 315 12.60 17.39 21.87
N VAL A 316 11.85 16.52 22.55
CA VAL A 316 10.37 16.56 22.54
C VAL A 316 9.87 17.89 23.10
N GLU A 317 10.47 18.37 24.18
CA GLU A 317 10.14 19.66 24.80
C GLU A 317 10.36 20.84 23.84
N ALA A 318 11.47 20.84 23.09
CA ALA A 318 11.73 21.83 22.05
C ALA A 318 10.67 21.79 20.94
N PHE A 319 10.23 20.59 20.54
CA PHE A 319 9.18 20.41 19.55
C PHE A 319 7.82 20.94 20.02
N ILE A 320 7.48 20.77 21.31
CA ILE A 320 6.25 21.30 21.91
C ILE A 320 6.29 22.82 21.94
N LYS A 321 7.37 23.43 22.43
CA LYS A 321 7.54 24.90 22.46
C LYS A 321 7.44 25.50 21.05
N ASP A 322 8.04 24.81 20.09
CA ASP A 322 8.05 25.25 18.69
C ASP A 322 6.68 25.22 18.01
N ASN A 323 5.72 24.44 18.53
CA ASN A 323 4.34 24.45 18.02
C ASN A 323 3.75 25.87 18.01
N VAL A 324 4.15 26.72 18.98
CA VAL A 324 3.71 28.12 19.11
C VAL A 324 4.72 29.09 18.50
N SER A 325 6.02 28.95 18.76
CA SER A 325 7.03 29.93 18.30
C SER A 325 7.23 29.95 16.78
N LEU A 326 6.86 28.85 16.10
CA LEU A 326 7.06 28.65 14.66
C LEU A 326 8.52 28.84 14.18
N SER A 327 9.48 28.67 15.08
CA SER A 327 10.91 28.89 14.81
C SER A 327 11.55 27.83 13.92
N LEU A 328 11.07 26.58 13.96
CA LEU A 328 11.58 25.48 13.15
C LEU A 328 10.77 25.32 11.87
N PRO A 329 11.43 25.18 10.71
CA PRO A 329 10.76 24.82 9.48
C PRO A 329 10.12 23.42 9.57
N ASN A 330 8.95 23.24 8.97
CA ASN A 330 8.23 21.96 9.01
C ASN A 330 9.01 20.80 8.37
N HIS A 331 9.75 21.07 7.28
CA HIS A 331 10.55 20.04 6.60
C HIS A 331 11.62 19.45 7.52
N LEU A 332 12.20 20.26 8.41
CA LEU A 332 13.16 19.81 9.41
C LEU A 332 12.50 18.88 10.42
N ARG A 333 11.36 19.28 10.98
CA ARG A 333 10.59 18.46 11.94
C ARG A 333 10.19 17.10 11.34
N GLN A 334 9.81 17.09 10.07
CA GLN A 334 9.49 15.88 9.32
C GLN A 334 10.74 15.05 9.02
N SER A 335 11.89 15.68 8.75
CA SER A 335 13.18 14.99 8.55
C SER A 335 13.61 14.26 9.82
N VAL A 336 13.61 14.95 10.96
CA VAL A 336 13.94 14.35 12.27
C VAL A 336 13.03 13.17 12.58
N LEU A 337 11.71 13.31 12.40
CA LEU A 337 10.79 12.19 12.62
C LEU A 337 11.10 10.99 11.70
N ARG A 338 11.40 11.24 10.41
CA ARG A 338 11.77 10.18 9.46
C ARG A 338 13.08 9.49 9.84
N GLU A 339 14.09 10.24 10.28
CA GLU A 339 15.36 9.70 10.75
C GLU A 339 15.17 8.75 11.94
N PHE A 340 14.41 9.18 12.95
CA PHE A 340 14.12 8.34 14.11
C PHE A 340 13.30 7.10 13.75
N LEU A 341 12.33 7.22 12.85
CA LEU A 341 11.57 6.07 12.34
C LEU A 341 12.49 5.08 11.60
N HIS A 342 13.44 5.58 10.83
CA HIS A 342 14.43 4.74 10.16
C HIS A 342 15.30 3.97 11.16
N LYS A 343 15.78 4.63 12.23
CA LYS A 343 16.54 3.97 13.32
C LYS A 343 15.73 2.89 14.03
N VAL A 344 14.44 3.13 14.28
CA VAL A 344 13.54 2.10 14.84
C VAL A 344 13.40 0.91 13.91
N GLN A 345 13.26 1.14 12.60
CA GLN A 345 13.18 0.07 11.59
C GLN A 345 14.50 -0.73 11.49
N GLN A 346 15.64 -0.09 11.72
CA GLN A 346 16.95 -0.74 11.77
C GLN A 346 17.21 -1.54 13.06
N GLY A 347 16.34 -1.46 14.07
CA GLY A 347 16.39 -2.31 15.27
C GLY A 347 16.46 -1.56 16.60
N GLU A 348 16.57 -0.23 16.61
CA GLU A 348 16.63 0.58 17.83
C GLU A 348 15.22 0.79 18.44
N ARG A 349 14.61 -0.27 18.96
CA ARG A 349 13.23 -0.24 19.49
C ARG A 349 13.02 0.72 20.67
N GLY A 350 14.09 1.10 21.38
CA GLY A 350 14.04 2.09 22.46
C GLY A 350 13.59 3.49 22.02
N LEU A 351 13.68 3.80 20.72
CA LEU A 351 13.27 5.08 20.15
C LEU A 351 11.78 5.14 19.74
N ASP A 352 11.05 4.03 19.82
CA ASP A 352 9.64 3.96 19.37
C ASP A 352 8.74 4.93 20.15
N GLU A 353 8.95 5.07 21.47
CA GLU A 353 8.23 6.05 22.28
C GLU A 353 8.53 7.49 21.85
N VAL A 354 9.80 7.79 21.55
CA VAL A 354 10.23 9.11 21.07
C VAL A 354 9.60 9.41 19.71
N CYS A 355 9.58 8.45 18.79
CA CYS A 355 8.89 8.54 17.50
C CYS A 355 7.40 8.86 17.66
N HIS A 356 6.72 8.20 18.60
CA HIS A 356 5.31 8.48 18.89
C HIS A 356 5.11 9.90 19.41
N LYS A 357 5.94 10.34 20.37
CA LYS A 357 5.87 11.70 20.92
C LYS A 357 6.14 12.77 19.86
N LEU A 358 7.17 12.61 19.04
CA LEU A 358 7.48 13.52 17.93
C LEU A 358 6.37 13.52 16.86
N CYS A 359 5.79 12.36 16.56
CA CYS A 359 4.65 12.25 15.64
C CYS A 359 3.43 13.01 16.15
N VAL A 360 3.11 12.92 17.44
CA VAL A 360 2.05 13.72 18.08
C VAL A 360 2.37 15.21 18.01
N CYS A 361 3.60 15.63 18.33
CA CYS A 361 4.00 17.04 18.27
C CYS A 361 3.84 17.60 16.85
N ASN A 362 4.24 16.85 15.83
CA ASN A 362 4.07 17.25 14.43
C ASN A 362 2.59 17.28 14.02
N ALA A 363 1.77 16.32 14.44
CA ALA A 363 0.35 16.33 14.14
C ALA A 363 -0.38 17.53 14.76
N VAL A 364 -0.04 17.92 15.99
CA VAL A 364 -0.59 19.12 16.66
C VAL A 364 -0.12 20.38 15.94
N ARG A 365 1.15 20.44 15.52
CA ARG A 365 1.69 21.53 14.71
C ARG A 365 0.94 21.67 13.38
N ASP A 366 0.81 20.59 12.63
CA ASP A 366 0.14 20.55 11.33
C ASP A 366 -1.33 21.01 11.50
N ALA A 367 -2.01 20.53 12.54
CA ALA A 367 -3.39 20.94 12.86
C ALA A 367 -3.52 22.45 13.12
N LEU A 368 -2.59 23.04 13.89
CA LEU A 368 -2.60 24.48 14.18
C LEU A 368 -2.32 25.33 12.94
N GLN A 369 -1.48 24.85 12.04
CA GLN A 369 -1.23 25.50 10.75
C GLN A 369 -2.38 25.29 9.76
N GLY A 370 -3.19 24.25 9.92
CA GLY A 370 -4.28 23.89 9.01
C GLY A 370 -3.83 22.94 7.89
N GLU A 371 -2.69 22.28 8.08
CA GLU A 371 -2.13 21.28 7.18
C GLU A 371 -2.76 19.91 7.38
N VAL A 372 -2.59 19.03 6.39
CA VAL A 372 -3.12 17.67 6.43
C VAL A 372 -2.32 16.83 7.43
N LEU A 373 -3.03 16.14 8.32
CA LEU A 373 -2.40 15.24 9.29
C LEU A 373 -1.72 14.07 8.59
N SER A 374 -0.49 13.76 9.01
CA SER A 374 0.27 12.62 8.51
C SER A 374 -0.46 11.28 8.70
N VAL A 375 -0.35 10.39 7.70
CA VAL A 375 -0.84 9.00 7.76
C VAL A 375 -0.28 8.27 8.99
N ARG A 376 0.97 8.58 9.41
CA ARG A 376 1.58 7.93 10.58
C ARG A 376 0.82 8.24 11.87
N PHE A 377 0.33 9.46 12.02
CA PHE A 377 -0.50 9.83 13.16
C PHE A 377 -1.84 9.09 13.14
N GLN A 378 -2.44 8.92 11.96
CA GLN A 378 -3.69 8.14 11.81
C GLN A 378 -3.50 6.67 12.19
N GLN A 379 -2.38 6.06 11.80
CA GLN A 379 -1.98 4.70 12.18
C GLN A 379 -1.80 4.57 13.69
N LEU A 380 -1.11 5.53 14.32
CA LEU A 380 -0.91 5.57 15.77
C LEU A 380 -2.25 5.60 16.53
N LEU A 381 -3.24 6.31 15.99
CA LEU A 381 -4.58 6.40 16.58
C LEU A 381 -5.49 5.19 16.26
N HIS A 382 -5.08 4.21 15.45
CA HIS A 382 -5.94 3.05 15.13
C HIS A 382 -6.15 2.15 16.36
N LYS A 383 -5.10 1.94 17.15
CA LYS A 383 -5.13 1.27 18.47
C LYS A 383 -4.38 2.12 19.51
N PRO A 384 -5.00 3.23 19.95
CA PRO A 384 -4.33 4.21 20.78
C PRO A 384 -4.07 3.63 22.19
N ARG A 385 -2.83 3.77 22.69
CA ARG A 385 -2.50 3.47 24.08
C ARG A 385 -2.84 4.67 24.96
N LYS A 386 -3.26 4.43 26.20
CA LYS A 386 -3.65 5.50 27.14
C LYS A 386 -2.60 6.62 27.25
N HIS A 387 -1.33 6.28 27.46
CA HIS A 387 -0.24 7.27 27.57
C HIS A 387 -0.05 8.13 26.31
N VAL A 388 -0.33 7.62 25.11
CA VAL A 388 -0.23 8.40 23.87
C VAL A 388 -1.34 9.44 23.79
N VAL A 389 -2.55 9.07 24.24
CA VAL A 389 -3.71 9.97 24.28
C VAL A 389 -3.49 11.06 25.33
N ASP A 390 -3.03 10.67 26.52
CA ASP A 390 -2.73 11.60 27.61
C ASP A 390 -1.64 12.60 27.16
N PHE A 391 -0.56 12.11 26.55
CA PHE A 391 0.49 12.96 25.99
C PHE A 391 -0.02 13.87 24.86
N MET A 392 -0.89 13.37 23.97
CA MET A 392 -1.51 14.21 22.94
C MET A 392 -2.32 15.36 23.54
N LEU A 393 -3.13 15.08 24.55
CA LEU A 393 -3.93 16.11 25.24
C LEU A 393 -3.02 17.11 25.99
N GLU A 394 -1.93 16.64 26.57
CA GLU A 394 -0.89 17.50 27.16
C GLU A 394 -0.30 18.44 26.10
N VAL A 395 0.16 17.93 24.96
CA VAL A 395 0.75 18.73 23.88
C VAL A 395 -0.27 19.72 23.32
N CYS A 396 -1.53 19.33 23.12
CA CYS A 396 -2.61 20.23 22.71
C CYS A 396 -2.79 21.38 23.71
N THR A 397 -2.72 21.10 25.01
CA THR A 397 -2.88 22.11 26.07
C THR A 397 -1.72 23.07 26.11
N ARG A 398 -0.49 22.55 26.02
CA ARG A 398 0.73 23.37 26.06
C ARG A 398 0.93 24.20 24.79
N SER A 399 0.28 23.80 23.68
CA SER A 399 0.32 24.54 22.41
C SER A 399 -0.79 25.59 22.27
N LEU A 400 -1.68 25.70 23.26
CA LEU A 400 -2.73 26.72 23.33
C LEU A 400 -2.53 27.57 24.58
N ASP A 401 -1.92 28.74 24.40
CA ASP A 401 -1.77 29.71 25.49
C ASP A 401 -3.12 30.37 25.82
N LYS A 402 -3.45 30.48 27.11
CA LYS A 402 -4.77 30.94 27.59
C LYS A 402 -5.03 32.41 27.29
N ASP A 403 -3.98 33.24 27.26
CA ASP A 403 -4.10 34.70 27.14
C ASP A 403 -3.70 35.24 25.76
N ARG A 404 -3.10 34.42 24.89
CA ARG A 404 -2.52 34.87 23.59
C ARG A 404 -2.98 34.09 22.36
N SER A 405 -3.69 32.97 22.51
CA SER A 405 -4.09 32.16 21.35
C SER A 405 -5.21 32.80 20.54
N SER A 406 -4.98 32.92 19.22
CA SER A 406 -5.98 33.44 18.29
C SER A 406 -7.24 32.57 18.23
N GLU A 407 -8.39 33.18 17.96
CA GLU A 407 -9.68 32.48 17.82
C GLU A 407 -9.64 31.43 16.68
N THR A 408 -8.84 31.67 15.65
CA THR A 408 -8.61 30.72 14.55
C THR A 408 -7.82 29.50 15.00
N SER A 409 -6.77 29.67 15.82
CA SER A 409 -6.02 28.54 16.41
C SER A 409 -6.89 27.69 17.33
N LYS A 410 -7.74 28.32 18.15
CA LYS A 410 -8.71 27.61 19.01
C LYS A 410 -9.68 26.79 18.18
N ARG A 411 -10.25 27.38 17.13
CA ARG A 411 -11.16 26.68 16.20
C ARG A 411 -10.49 25.50 15.50
N LYS A 412 -9.25 25.65 15.04
CA LYS A 412 -8.47 24.54 14.43
C LYS A 412 -8.23 23.41 15.43
N MET A 413 -7.89 23.72 16.67
CA MET A 413 -7.74 22.70 17.72
C MET A 413 -9.05 21.97 18.02
N VAL A 414 -10.17 22.69 18.07
CA VAL A 414 -11.50 22.08 18.24
C VAL A 414 -11.78 21.09 17.12
N ILE A 415 -11.49 21.44 15.87
CA ILE A 415 -11.66 20.55 14.72
C ILE A 415 -10.76 19.32 14.87
N PHE A 416 -9.48 19.51 15.21
CA PHE A 416 -8.54 18.41 15.45
C PHE A 416 -9.04 17.43 16.52
N LEU A 417 -9.47 17.95 17.68
CA LEU A 417 -9.97 17.12 18.78
C LEU A 417 -11.30 16.43 18.46
N LYS A 418 -12.19 17.07 17.69
CA LYS A 418 -13.39 16.40 17.16
C LYS A 418 -12.99 15.23 16.27
N CYS A 419 -12.05 15.41 15.34
CA CYS A 419 -11.57 14.33 14.45
C CYS A 419 -10.96 13.16 15.22
N VAL A 420 -10.17 13.42 16.27
CA VAL A 420 -9.59 12.36 17.12
C VAL A 420 -10.67 11.70 18.01
N GLY A 421 -11.60 12.49 18.55
CA GLY A 421 -12.69 12.06 19.42
C GLY A 421 -13.79 11.24 18.75
N LEU A 422 -13.84 11.18 17.41
CA LEU A 422 -14.79 10.33 16.66
C LEU A 422 -14.51 8.82 16.77
N LYS A 423 -13.46 8.40 17.49
CA LYS A 423 -13.16 6.97 17.76
C LYS A 423 -13.77 6.52 19.09
N PRO A 424 -14.61 5.47 19.13
CA PRO A 424 -15.46 5.11 20.28
C PRO A 424 -14.68 4.88 21.58
N HIS A 425 -13.47 4.34 21.52
CA HIS A 425 -12.62 4.08 22.70
C HIS A 425 -11.99 5.34 23.31
N LEU A 426 -11.92 6.45 22.58
CA LEU A 426 -11.26 7.70 23.02
C LEU A 426 -12.23 8.77 23.50
N VAL A 427 -13.53 8.62 23.20
CA VAL A 427 -14.56 9.64 23.45
C VAL A 427 -14.54 10.10 24.90
N PHE A 428 -14.58 9.18 25.85
CA PHE A 428 -14.73 9.54 27.27
C PHE A 428 -13.47 10.25 27.80
N VAL A 429 -12.28 9.80 27.42
CA VAL A 429 -11.00 10.41 27.84
C VAL A 429 -10.86 11.82 27.25
N VAL A 430 -11.16 11.99 25.96
CA VAL A 430 -11.03 13.28 25.28
C VAL A 430 -12.11 14.26 25.73
N THR A 431 -13.36 13.82 25.89
CA THR A 431 -14.48 14.70 26.30
C THR A 431 -14.44 15.10 27.78
N ALA A 432 -13.85 14.27 28.64
CA ALA A 432 -13.63 14.60 30.05
C ALA A 432 -12.43 15.53 30.29
N HIS A 433 -11.55 15.68 29.30
CA HIS A 433 -10.35 16.50 29.46
C HIS A 433 -10.68 18.00 29.55
N LYS A 434 -10.03 18.71 30.47
CA LYS A 434 -10.27 20.12 30.77
C LYS A 434 -10.22 21.02 29.52
N LEU A 435 -9.25 20.80 28.65
CA LEU A 435 -9.12 21.56 27.39
C LEU A 435 -10.34 21.41 26.48
N PHE A 436 -10.94 20.21 26.42
CA PHE A 436 -12.13 19.98 25.62
C PHE A 436 -13.35 20.68 26.22
N THR A 437 -13.44 20.73 27.55
CA THR A 437 -14.50 21.47 28.26
C THR A 437 -14.35 22.99 28.17
N GLU A 438 -13.13 23.51 28.04
CA GLU A 438 -12.87 24.95 27.90
C GLU A 438 -13.08 25.44 26.44
N LEU A 439 -12.74 24.62 25.44
CA LEU A 439 -12.79 25.02 24.02
C LEU A 439 -14.14 24.81 23.33
N LEU A 440 -14.96 23.88 23.82
CA LEU A 440 -16.26 23.57 23.22
C LEU A 440 -17.40 24.10 24.07
N LYS A 441 -18.38 24.71 23.40
CA LYS A 441 -19.66 25.05 24.03
C LYS A 441 -20.33 23.78 24.54
N GLU A 442 -21.04 23.91 25.66
CA GLU A 442 -21.68 22.78 26.33
C GLU A 442 -22.66 22.02 25.43
N GLU A 443 -23.39 22.75 24.59
CA GLU A 443 -24.33 22.19 23.60
C GLU A 443 -23.63 21.35 22.52
N ASP A 444 -22.53 21.83 21.97
CA ASP A 444 -21.74 21.07 20.98
C ASP A 444 -21.17 19.78 21.58
N ARG A 445 -20.78 19.83 22.86
CA ARG A 445 -20.31 18.65 23.60
C ARG A 445 -21.44 17.64 23.81
N LYS A 446 -22.63 18.09 24.20
CA LYS A 446 -23.81 17.21 24.36
C LYS A 446 -24.16 16.51 23.05
N VAL A 447 -24.19 17.26 21.94
CA VAL A 447 -24.47 16.70 20.60
C VAL A 447 -23.41 15.66 20.21
N LEU A 448 -22.13 15.93 20.43
CA LEU A 448 -21.06 14.98 20.10
C LEU A 448 -21.14 13.70 20.95
N VAL A 449 -21.33 13.83 22.27
CA VAL A 449 -21.47 12.68 23.18
C VAL A 449 -22.70 11.85 22.81
N GLU A 450 -23.81 12.49 22.47
CA GLU A 450 -25.03 11.82 22.04
C GLU A 450 -24.86 11.10 20.69
N GLN A 451 -24.22 11.73 19.70
CA GLN A 451 -23.89 11.08 18.42
C GLN A 451 -23.01 9.84 18.62
N MET A 452 -22.05 9.91 19.53
CA MET A 452 -21.16 8.77 19.84
C MET A 452 -21.88 7.68 20.63
N ARG A 453 -22.73 8.04 21.59
CA ARG A 453 -23.57 7.07 22.33
C ARG A 453 -24.52 6.32 21.39
N ARG A 454 -25.12 7.01 20.42
CA ARG A 454 -25.98 6.38 19.39
C ARG A 454 -25.23 5.39 18.51
N ARG A 455 -23.97 5.65 18.16
CA ARG A 455 -23.13 4.72 17.37
C ARG A 455 -22.79 3.42 18.09
N SER A 456 -22.91 3.36 19.42
CA SER A 456 -22.58 2.19 20.23
C SER A 456 -23.64 1.94 21.32
N ALA A 457 -24.91 2.14 21.00
CA ALA A 457 -25.99 2.01 21.96
C ALA A 457 -26.16 0.54 22.40
N THR A 458 -26.10 0.30 23.70
CA THR A 458 -26.50 -0.97 24.31
C THR A 458 -27.96 -0.86 24.73
N VAL A 459 -28.80 -1.74 24.18
CA VAL A 459 -30.23 -1.81 24.52
C VAL A 459 -30.48 -3.07 25.33
N ASN A 460 -31.01 -2.92 26.54
CA ASN A 460 -31.44 -4.05 27.35
C ASN A 460 -32.87 -4.44 26.96
N LEU A 461 -33.01 -5.59 26.30
CA LEU A 461 -34.31 -6.14 25.93
C LEU A 461 -34.77 -7.15 27.00
N CYS A 462 -36.06 -7.14 27.32
CA CYS A 462 -36.63 -8.15 28.22
C CYS A 462 -36.86 -9.46 27.46
N ALA A 463 -36.27 -10.56 27.93
CA ALA A 463 -36.48 -11.89 27.37
C ALA A 463 -37.69 -12.62 27.98
N LYS A 464 -38.30 -12.08 29.06
CA LYS A 464 -39.44 -12.71 29.72
C LYS A 464 -40.73 -12.38 28.96
N PRO A 465 -41.55 -13.38 28.58
CA PRO A 465 -42.88 -13.11 28.05
C PRO A 465 -43.72 -12.38 29.09
N LEU A 466 -44.58 -11.45 28.64
CA LEU A 466 -45.49 -10.69 29.50
C LEU A 466 -46.40 -11.65 30.28
N PRO A 467 -46.32 -11.70 31.63
CA PRO A 467 -47.28 -12.48 32.40
C PRO A 467 -48.60 -11.71 32.45
N SER A 468 -49.60 -12.17 31.68
CA SER A 468 -50.93 -11.55 31.61
C SER A 468 -51.91 -12.05 32.67
N PHE A 469 -51.47 -12.85 33.64
CA PHE A 469 -52.33 -13.50 34.63
C PHE A 469 -51.89 -13.20 36.06
N TYR A 470 -52.86 -13.04 36.96
CA TYR A 470 -52.66 -12.82 38.40
C TYR A 470 -52.27 -14.14 39.10
N ASP A 471 -51.39 -14.10 40.10
CA ASP A 471 -50.79 -15.32 40.70
C ASP A 471 -51.75 -16.22 41.50
N ILE A 472 -52.95 -15.73 41.87
CA ILE A 472 -53.95 -16.51 42.63
C ILE A 472 -55.35 -16.26 42.05
N PRO A 473 -55.74 -16.98 41.00
CA PRO A 473 -57.11 -16.92 40.52
C PRO A 473 -58.06 -17.68 41.47
N ALA A 474 -59.19 -17.08 41.83
CA ALA A 474 -60.19 -17.70 42.71
C ALA A 474 -60.90 -18.94 42.12
N ALA A 475 -60.75 -19.18 40.81
CA ALA A 475 -61.38 -20.29 40.09
C ALA A 475 -60.36 -21.35 39.69
N ALA A 476 -60.65 -22.63 40.00
CA ALA A 476 -59.79 -23.77 39.67
C ALA A 476 -59.55 -23.92 38.16
N SER A 477 -60.52 -23.58 37.31
CA SER A 477 -60.39 -23.62 35.85
C SER A 477 -59.37 -22.60 35.32
N VAL A 478 -59.33 -21.41 35.91
CA VAL A 478 -58.37 -20.35 35.57
C VAL A 478 -56.97 -20.73 36.07
N ASN A 479 -56.87 -21.34 37.26
CA ASN A 479 -55.60 -21.83 37.78
C ASN A 479 -55.02 -22.95 36.89
N ILE A 480 -55.83 -23.93 36.48
CA ILE A 480 -55.42 -24.99 35.54
C ILE A 480 -54.96 -24.38 34.21
N GLY A 481 -55.71 -23.44 33.63
CA GLY A 481 -55.32 -22.76 32.40
C GLY A 481 -54.00 -21.97 32.53
N GLN A 482 -53.77 -21.32 33.67
CA GLN A 482 -52.54 -20.59 33.95
C GLN A 482 -51.34 -21.54 34.10
N LEU A 483 -51.49 -22.66 34.81
CA LEU A 483 -50.46 -23.69 34.94
C LEU A 483 -50.17 -24.36 33.59
N GLU A 484 -51.18 -24.62 32.76
CA GLU A 484 -51.00 -25.13 31.39
C GLU A 484 -50.22 -24.14 30.51
N GLN A 485 -50.51 -22.85 30.61
CA GLN A 485 -49.76 -21.83 29.90
C GLN A 485 -48.32 -21.70 30.42
N GLN A 486 -48.10 -21.74 31.73
CA GLN A 486 -46.75 -21.78 32.31
C GLN A 486 -46.00 -23.02 31.83
N LEU A 487 -46.66 -24.18 31.76
CA LEU A 487 -46.10 -25.42 31.23
C LEU A 487 -45.72 -25.27 29.76
N ILE A 488 -46.53 -24.60 28.94
CA ILE A 488 -46.20 -24.32 27.53
C ILE A 488 -44.93 -23.46 27.43
N LEU A 489 -44.85 -22.37 28.20
CA LEU A 489 -43.76 -21.39 28.14
C LEU A 489 -42.47 -21.84 28.83
N CYS A 490 -42.54 -22.76 29.79
CA CYS A 490 -41.39 -23.20 30.58
C CYS A 490 -40.46 -24.14 29.79
N LEU A 491 -39.16 -23.92 29.92
CA LEU A 491 -38.09 -24.78 29.38
C LEU A 491 -37.23 -25.43 30.47
N ASP A 492 -37.38 -25.03 31.74
CA ASP A 492 -36.69 -25.68 32.86
C ASP A 492 -37.36 -27.01 33.22
N ALA A 493 -36.59 -28.10 33.17
CA ALA A 493 -37.07 -29.46 33.41
C ALA A 493 -37.64 -29.64 34.84
N ARG A 494 -37.03 -28.98 35.84
CA ARG A 494 -37.48 -29.08 37.24
C ARG A 494 -38.83 -28.39 37.42
N ARG A 495 -38.98 -27.18 36.88
CA ARG A 495 -40.25 -26.45 36.90
C ARG A 495 -41.35 -27.15 36.10
N ILE A 496 -41.03 -27.75 34.95
CA ILE A 496 -41.98 -28.59 34.18
C ILE A 496 -42.50 -29.74 35.05
N ARG A 497 -41.61 -30.46 35.75
CA ARG A 497 -42.00 -31.55 36.66
C ARG A 497 -42.91 -31.06 37.79
N GLN A 498 -42.59 -29.93 38.41
CA GLN A 498 -43.42 -29.34 39.48
C GLN A 498 -44.83 -28.99 38.98
N ILE A 499 -44.93 -28.31 37.83
CA ILE A 499 -46.23 -27.91 37.25
C ILE A 499 -47.06 -29.16 36.90
N LEU A 500 -46.44 -30.22 36.37
CA LEU A 500 -47.15 -31.46 36.06
C LEU A 500 -47.66 -32.19 37.31
N ILE A 501 -46.86 -32.25 38.38
CA ILE A 501 -47.31 -32.82 39.67
C ILE A 501 -48.53 -32.06 40.20
N GLU A 502 -48.48 -30.73 40.15
CA GLU A 502 -49.59 -29.86 40.58
C GLU A 502 -50.84 -30.07 39.71
N LEU A 503 -50.70 -30.09 38.39
CA LEU A 503 -51.81 -30.35 37.46
C LEU A 503 -52.46 -31.72 37.66
N HIS A 504 -51.68 -32.78 37.86
CA HIS A 504 -52.19 -34.13 38.14
C HIS A 504 -52.87 -34.24 39.51
N SER A 505 -52.51 -33.39 40.48
CA SER A 505 -53.22 -33.32 41.77
C SER A 505 -54.59 -32.63 41.66
N MET A 506 -54.80 -31.80 40.63
CA MET A 506 -56.01 -31.01 40.43
C MET A 506 -57.00 -31.64 39.44
N ALA A 507 -56.54 -32.42 38.46
CA ALA A 507 -57.40 -33.09 37.49
C ALA A 507 -56.82 -34.42 36.96
N GLU A 508 -57.68 -35.43 36.86
CA GLU A 508 -57.34 -36.75 36.33
C GLU A 508 -57.51 -36.82 34.80
N ARG A 509 -56.64 -36.15 34.05
CA ARG A 509 -56.59 -36.20 32.58
C ARG A 509 -55.14 -36.18 32.06
N PRO A 510 -54.86 -36.59 30.82
CA PRO A 510 -53.54 -36.42 30.22
C PRO A 510 -53.28 -34.95 29.84
N PHE A 511 -52.12 -34.42 30.24
CA PHE A 511 -51.64 -33.07 29.95
C PHE A 511 -50.63 -33.02 28.80
N TRP A 512 -50.14 -34.15 28.31
CA TRP A 512 -49.20 -34.19 27.17
C TRP A 512 -49.78 -33.65 25.84
N ARG A 513 -51.11 -33.55 25.71
CA ARG A 513 -51.82 -33.01 24.52
C ARG A 513 -52.18 -31.52 24.61
N VAL A 514 -51.75 -30.83 25.66
CA VAL A 514 -52.08 -29.41 25.90
C VAL A 514 -51.61 -28.51 24.76
N ASN A 515 -50.57 -28.91 24.01
CA ASN A 515 -50.09 -28.18 22.84
C ASN A 515 -50.00 -29.10 21.62
N ASN A 516 -50.69 -28.75 20.54
CA ASN A 516 -50.68 -29.50 19.28
C ASN A 516 -49.35 -29.42 18.52
N LYS A 517 -48.46 -28.48 18.88
CA LYS A 517 -47.12 -28.34 18.28
C LYS A 517 -46.08 -29.29 18.87
N TRP A 518 -46.41 -30.02 19.94
CA TRP A 518 -45.51 -30.98 20.57
C TRP A 518 -45.56 -32.31 19.82
N GLU A 519 -44.75 -32.40 18.77
CA GLU A 519 -44.65 -33.58 17.92
C GLU A 519 -43.49 -34.48 18.36
N VAL A 520 -43.83 -35.68 18.80
CA VAL A 520 -42.87 -36.78 19.03
C VAL A 520 -42.92 -37.73 17.84
N PRO A 521 -41.78 -38.24 17.34
CA PRO A 521 -41.77 -39.21 16.24
C PRO A 521 -42.65 -40.44 16.53
N PRO A 522 -43.37 -40.96 15.53
CA PRO A 522 -44.26 -42.12 15.69
C PRO A 522 -43.51 -43.36 16.18
N ASP A 523 -42.21 -43.47 15.86
CA ASP A 523 -41.30 -44.52 16.31
C ASP A 523 -41.20 -44.61 17.85
N TYR A 524 -41.38 -43.47 18.54
CA TYR A 524 -41.23 -43.37 20.00
C TYR A 524 -42.57 -43.26 20.72
N ILE A 525 -43.59 -42.68 20.08
CA ILE A 525 -44.92 -42.48 20.66
C ILE A 525 -45.47 -43.77 21.27
N ASN A 526 -45.43 -44.88 20.53
CA ASN A 526 -46.00 -46.14 21.01
C ASN A 526 -45.29 -46.68 22.27
N VAL A 527 -43.98 -46.45 22.39
CA VAL A 527 -43.20 -46.88 23.56
C VAL A 527 -43.52 -46.01 24.77
N ILE A 528 -43.68 -44.70 24.56
CA ILE A 528 -43.98 -43.73 25.62
C ILE A 528 -45.41 -43.91 26.13
N LEU A 529 -46.39 -44.09 25.24
CA LEU A 529 -47.80 -44.22 25.63
C LEU A 529 -48.11 -45.52 26.39
N ASN A 530 -47.25 -46.54 26.30
CA ASN A 530 -47.36 -47.79 27.05
C ASN A 530 -46.92 -47.68 28.53
N ILE A 531 -46.44 -46.51 28.97
CA ILE A 531 -46.13 -46.26 30.39
C ILE A 531 -47.44 -46.22 31.20
N LYS A 532 -47.52 -47.07 32.23
CA LYS A 532 -48.72 -47.21 33.08
C LYS A 532 -48.99 -45.97 33.94
N ASP A 533 -47.95 -45.38 34.52
CA ASP A 533 -48.09 -44.17 35.32
C ASP A 533 -48.32 -42.93 34.44
N ASN A 534 -49.44 -42.23 34.64
CA ASN A 534 -49.83 -41.09 33.83
C ASN A 534 -48.88 -39.89 34.01
N LEU A 535 -48.38 -39.65 35.22
CA LEU A 535 -47.45 -38.55 35.49
C LEU A 535 -46.11 -38.78 34.79
N THR A 536 -45.53 -39.98 34.93
CA THR A 536 -44.26 -40.34 34.28
C THR A 536 -44.39 -40.33 32.76
N LYS A 537 -45.51 -40.83 32.22
CA LYS A 537 -45.82 -40.79 30.79
C LYS A 537 -45.84 -39.35 30.26
N ASP A 538 -46.56 -38.46 30.92
CA ASP A 538 -46.69 -37.06 30.49
C ASP A 538 -45.37 -36.32 30.61
N LEU A 539 -44.61 -36.56 31.69
CA LEU A 539 -43.29 -35.97 31.90
C LEU A 539 -42.29 -36.39 30.81
N VAL A 540 -42.20 -37.69 30.49
CA VAL A 540 -41.32 -38.20 29.42
C VAL A 540 -41.73 -37.63 28.06
N TYR A 541 -43.02 -37.62 27.74
CA TYR A 541 -43.51 -37.07 26.47
C TYR A 541 -43.17 -35.59 26.33
N ILE A 542 -43.45 -34.77 27.36
CA ILE A 542 -43.27 -33.33 27.31
C ILE A 542 -41.78 -32.96 27.27
N LEU A 543 -40.92 -33.60 28.06
CA LEU A 543 -39.48 -33.35 28.02
C LEU A 543 -38.88 -33.71 26.66
N MET A 544 -39.27 -34.85 26.08
CA MET A 544 -38.83 -35.25 24.74
C MET A 544 -39.35 -34.29 23.66
N ALA A 545 -40.64 -33.96 23.66
CA ALA A 545 -41.24 -33.07 22.67
C ALA A 545 -40.64 -31.66 22.72
N LYS A 546 -40.47 -31.10 23.93
CA LYS A 546 -39.83 -29.78 24.11
C LYS A 546 -38.36 -29.82 23.70
N GLY A 547 -37.62 -30.87 24.05
CA GLY A 547 -36.23 -31.02 23.62
C GLY A 547 -36.09 -31.13 22.09
N LEU A 548 -36.92 -31.95 21.43
CA LEU A 548 -36.95 -32.05 19.98
C LEU A 548 -37.33 -30.71 19.31
N HIS A 549 -38.28 -29.97 19.90
CA HIS A 549 -38.63 -28.63 19.43
C HIS A 549 -37.44 -27.65 19.58
N CYS A 550 -36.76 -27.68 20.73
CA CYS A 550 -35.56 -26.87 21.00
C CYS A 550 -34.44 -27.17 19.98
N ILE A 551 -34.25 -28.45 19.60
CA ILE A 551 -33.29 -28.82 18.54
C ILE A 551 -33.66 -28.17 17.20
N THR A 552 -34.94 -28.19 16.82
CA THR A 552 -35.40 -27.59 15.55
C THR A 552 -35.16 -26.07 15.52
N VAL A 553 -35.29 -25.38 16.66
CA VAL A 553 -34.98 -23.94 16.78
C VAL A 553 -33.52 -23.64 17.13
N LYS A 554 -32.65 -24.68 17.17
CA LYS A 554 -31.21 -24.60 17.49
C LYS A 554 -30.86 -24.14 18.91
N ASP A 555 -31.78 -24.32 19.86
CA ASP A 555 -31.51 -24.10 21.29
C ASP A 555 -30.91 -25.36 21.94
N PHE A 556 -29.63 -25.59 21.67
CA PHE A 556 -28.93 -26.79 22.15
C PHE A 556 -28.69 -26.78 23.66
N ALA A 557 -28.67 -25.59 24.29
CA ALA A 557 -28.42 -25.45 25.72
C ALA A 557 -29.60 -26.00 26.54
N HIS A 558 -30.82 -25.53 26.25
CA HIS A 558 -32.02 -26.05 26.92
C HIS A 558 -32.32 -27.48 26.50
N THR A 559 -32.05 -27.87 25.25
CA THR A 559 -32.19 -29.27 24.83
C THR A 559 -31.34 -30.20 25.71
N ARG A 560 -30.07 -29.86 25.96
CA ARG A 560 -29.19 -30.69 26.79
C ARG A 560 -29.77 -30.87 28.20
N GLN A 561 -30.26 -29.80 28.81
CA GLN A 561 -30.88 -29.86 30.14
C GLN A 561 -32.13 -30.74 30.14
N LEU A 562 -33.04 -30.55 29.17
CA LEU A 562 -34.28 -31.32 29.04
C LEU A 562 -34.01 -32.81 28.78
N PHE A 563 -33.08 -33.13 27.87
CA PHE A 563 -32.72 -34.51 27.55
C PHE A 563 -31.96 -35.20 28.67
N SER A 564 -31.05 -34.51 29.37
CA SER A 564 -30.39 -35.06 30.56
C SER A 564 -31.40 -35.39 31.66
N ALA A 565 -32.33 -34.48 31.95
CA ALA A 565 -33.39 -34.74 32.94
C ALA A 565 -34.31 -35.90 32.53
N CYS A 566 -34.64 -36.00 31.24
CA CYS A 566 -35.43 -37.12 30.72
C CYS A 566 -34.63 -38.45 30.77
N LEU A 567 -33.33 -38.43 30.46
CA LEU A 567 -32.46 -39.60 30.55
C LEU A 567 -32.35 -40.12 31.99
N GLU A 568 -32.15 -39.22 32.96
CA GLU A 568 -32.12 -39.56 34.39
C GLU A 568 -33.43 -40.25 34.79
N LEU A 569 -34.57 -39.68 34.42
CA LEU A 569 -35.90 -40.24 34.72
C LEU A 569 -36.10 -41.65 34.14
N VAL A 570 -35.79 -41.86 32.86
CA VAL A 570 -36.04 -43.16 32.20
C VAL A 570 -35.05 -44.25 32.62
N THR A 571 -33.89 -43.87 33.15
CA THR A 571 -32.87 -44.82 33.62
C THR A 571 -33.37 -45.69 34.77
N GLU A 572 -34.32 -45.18 35.56
CA GLU A 572 -34.86 -45.89 36.72
C GLU A 572 -35.82 -47.03 36.36
N PHE A 573 -36.51 -46.96 35.21
CA PHE A 573 -37.63 -47.88 34.92
C PHE A 573 -37.65 -48.50 33.52
N SER A 574 -36.91 -47.98 32.53
CA SER A 574 -36.97 -48.49 31.15
C SER A 574 -35.63 -48.46 30.42
N PRO A 575 -34.95 -49.62 30.23
CA PRO A 575 -33.71 -49.67 29.45
C PRO A 575 -33.94 -49.32 27.97
N LYS A 576 -35.15 -49.58 27.44
CA LYS A 576 -35.54 -49.25 26.07
C LYS A 576 -35.60 -47.73 25.86
N LEU A 577 -36.30 -47.00 26.74
CA LEU A 577 -36.37 -45.54 26.66
C LEU A 577 -35.04 -44.89 27.00
N ARG A 578 -34.26 -45.47 27.92
CA ARG A 578 -32.88 -45.05 28.19
C ARG A 578 -32.04 -45.04 26.92
N GLN A 579 -32.07 -46.12 26.13
CA GLN A 579 -31.30 -46.16 24.88
C GLN A 579 -31.84 -45.17 23.83
N VAL A 580 -33.16 -44.96 23.74
CA VAL A 580 -33.74 -43.92 22.87
C VAL A 580 -33.19 -42.53 23.25
N MET A 581 -33.17 -42.20 24.54
CA MET A 581 -32.64 -40.92 25.02
C MET A 581 -31.14 -40.77 24.76
N LEU A 582 -30.35 -41.84 24.92
CA LEU A 582 -28.92 -41.82 24.58
C LEU A 582 -28.69 -41.53 23.09
N ASN A 583 -29.51 -42.09 22.20
CA ASN A 583 -29.41 -41.85 20.77
C ASN A 583 -29.79 -40.40 20.40
N GLU A 584 -30.84 -39.86 21.03
CA GLU A 584 -31.24 -38.46 20.82
C GLU A 584 -30.24 -37.46 21.42
N MET A 585 -29.60 -37.80 22.55
CA MET A 585 -28.49 -37.02 23.10
C MET A 585 -27.26 -37.04 22.18
N LEU A 586 -26.93 -38.19 21.59
CA LEU A 586 -25.86 -38.28 20.59
C LEU A 586 -26.17 -37.39 19.38
N LEU A 587 -27.39 -37.46 18.84
CA LEU A 587 -27.82 -36.61 17.72
C LEU A 587 -27.77 -35.11 18.08
N LEU A 588 -28.19 -34.74 19.29
CA LEU A 588 -28.07 -33.38 19.81
C LEU A 588 -26.61 -32.92 19.78
N GLU A 589 -25.67 -33.71 20.28
CA GLU A 589 -24.26 -33.34 20.32
C GLU A 589 -23.64 -33.22 18.94
N VAL A 590 -23.97 -34.13 18.02
CA VAL A 590 -23.57 -34.04 16.60
C VAL A 590 -24.10 -32.75 15.99
N ARG A 591 -25.40 -32.43 16.15
CA ARG A 591 -26.00 -31.21 15.60
C ARG A 591 -25.46 -29.94 16.22
N ALA A 592 -25.20 -29.93 17.52
CA ALA A 592 -24.61 -28.79 18.20
C ALA A 592 -23.18 -28.53 17.69
N HIS A 593 -22.40 -29.59 17.50
CA HIS A 593 -21.06 -29.49 16.94
C HIS A 593 -21.08 -28.97 15.50
N GLU A 594 -21.90 -29.56 14.63
CA GLU A 594 -22.07 -29.11 13.25
C GLU A 594 -22.62 -27.68 13.16
N ASN A 595 -23.55 -27.27 14.02
CA ASN A 595 -24.02 -25.88 14.03
C ASN A 595 -22.93 -24.89 14.48
N GLY A 596 -22.11 -25.26 15.48
CA GLY A 596 -20.96 -24.44 15.87
C GLY A 596 -19.97 -24.20 14.73
N VAL A 597 -19.75 -25.20 13.87
CA VAL A 597 -18.94 -25.04 12.65
C VAL A 597 -19.60 -24.11 11.64
N ALA A 598 -20.93 -24.20 11.46
CA ALA A 598 -21.65 -23.28 10.58
C ALA A 598 -21.57 -21.82 11.05
N GLU A 599 -21.38 -21.59 12.35
CA GLU A 599 -21.18 -20.27 12.96
C GLU A 599 -19.70 -19.83 12.98
N GLY A 600 -18.79 -20.61 12.38
CA GLY A 600 -17.38 -20.25 12.18
C GLY A 600 -16.39 -20.90 13.16
N SER A 601 -16.81 -21.89 13.95
CA SER A 601 -15.89 -22.68 14.79
C SER A 601 -15.07 -23.66 13.96
N ASN A 602 -13.74 -23.63 14.10
CA ASN A 602 -12.80 -24.54 13.41
C ASN A 602 -12.30 -25.69 14.33
N VAL A 603 -13.02 -26.00 15.40
CA VAL A 603 -12.60 -27.01 16.39
C VAL A 603 -12.97 -28.41 15.90
N ARG A 604 -12.00 -29.34 15.91
CA ARG A 604 -12.24 -30.77 15.59
C ARG A 604 -13.13 -31.42 16.66
N PRO A 605 -14.02 -32.37 16.30
CA PRO A 605 -14.87 -33.04 17.27
C PRO A 605 -14.06 -33.77 18.33
N PRO A 606 -14.54 -33.79 19.59
CA PRO A 606 -13.96 -34.60 20.64
C PRO A 606 -13.89 -36.08 20.22
N PRO A 607 -12.78 -36.79 20.51
CA PRO A 607 -12.63 -38.20 20.13
C PRO A 607 -13.69 -39.10 20.78
N ASP A 608 -14.16 -38.73 21.97
CA ASP A 608 -15.28 -39.40 22.64
C ASP A 608 -16.58 -39.35 21.81
N LEU A 609 -16.90 -38.19 21.22
CA LEU A 609 -18.07 -38.05 20.37
C LEU A 609 -17.96 -38.95 19.13
N VAL A 610 -16.79 -38.96 18.47
CA VAL A 610 -16.52 -39.85 17.33
C VAL A 610 -16.67 -41.31 17.72
N SER A 611 -16.13 -41.73 18.87
CA SER A 611 -16.25 -43.09 19.38
C SER A 611 -17.70 -43.49 19.66
N ARG A 612 -18.50 -42.60 20.28
CA ARG A 612 -19.93 -42.84 20.51
C ARG A 612 -20.74 -42.95 19.22
N VAL A 613 -20.40 -42.17 18.18
CA VAL A 613 -21.01 -42.33 16.85
C VAL A 613 -20.67 -43.69 16.24
N ARG A 614 -19.41 -44.15 16.32
CA ARG A 614 -19.02 -45.50 15.86
C ARG A 614 -19.80 -46.58 16.61
N GLY A 615 -19.85 -46.48 17.94
CA GLY A 615 -20.60 -47.41 18.79
C GLY A 615 -22.09 -47.47 18.47
N TYR A 616 -22.71 -46.32 18.14
CA TYR A 616 -24.11 -46.29 17.69
C TYR A 616 -24.31 -46.97 16.33
N LEU A 617 -23.43 -46.72 15.35
CA LEU A 617 -23.52 -47.34 14.01
C LEU A 617 -23.34 -48.85 14.06
N GLU A 618 -22.56 -49.36 15.01
CA GLU A 618 -22.32 -50.80 15.23
C GLU A 618 -23.34 -51.48 16.13
N MET A 619 -24.26 -50.72 16.73
CA MET A 619 -25.20 -51.22 17.72
C MET A 619 -26.16 -52.25 17.12
N ARG A 620 -26.23 -53.45 17.72
CA ARG A 620 -27.08 -54.56 17.29
C ARG A 620 -28.20 -54.84 18.29
N ILE A 621 -29.17 -53.92 18.39
CA ILE A 621 -30.35 -54.11 19.25
C ILE A 621 -31.58 -54.25 18.36
N HIS A 622 -32.14 -55.46 18.27
CA HIS A 622 -33.26 -55.78 17.38
C HIS A 622 -34.62 -55.22 17.86
N ASP A 623 -34.77 -54.92 19.16
CA ASP A 623 -36.04 -54.50 19.77
C ASP A 623 -36.18 -52.97 19.98
N LEU A 624 -35.22 -52.17 19.47
CA LEU A 624 -35.22 -50.71 19.64
C LEU A 624 -35.77 -50.01 18.39
N PRO A 625 -36.69 -49.02 18.53
CA PRO A 625 -37.07 -48.17 17.41
C PRO A 625 -35.88 -47.26 17.02
N LEU A 626 -35.20 -47.56 15.92
CA LEU A 626 -34.11 -46.75 15.40
C LEU A 626 -34.64 -45.74 14.38
N ARG A 627 -34.51 -44.44 14.68
CA ARG A 627 -34.83 -43.40 13.71
C ARG A 627 -33.77 -43.33 12.63
N GLN A 628 -34.20 -43.41 11.37
CA GLN A 628 -33.32 -43.31 10.21
C GLN A 628 -32.51 -42.01 10.20
N ILE A 629 -33.08 -40.91 10.72
CA ILE A 629 -32.42 -39.59 10.77
C ILE A 629 -31.12 -39.62 11.60
N VAL A 630 -31.07 -40.41 12.68
CA VAL A 630 -29.89 -40.49 13.54
C VAL A 630 -28.75 -41.17 12.77
N GLY A 631 -29.06 -42.27 12.08
CA GLY A 631 -28.06 -43.00 11.27
C GLY A 631 -27.50 -42.16 10.12
N GLU A 632 -28.35 -41.44 9.37
CA GLU A 632 -27.86 -40.61 8.26
C GLU A 632 -27.03 -39.41 8.74
N GLU A 633 -27.38 -38.75 9.85
CA GLU A 633 -26.62 -37.64 10.43
C GLU A 633 -25.26 -38.12 10.97
N CYS A 634 -25.23 -39.30 11.60
CA CYS A 634 -23.99 -39.94 12.04
C CYS A 634 -23.04 -40.24 10.88
N VAL A 635 -23.54 -40.76 9.76
CA VAL A 635 -22.71 -41.02 8.57
C VAL A 635 -22.24 -39.71 7.93
N ALA A 636 -23.11 -38.71 7.83
CA ALA A 636 -22.74 -37.39 7.31
C ALA A 636 -21.65 -36.73 8.17
N PHE A 637 -21.76 -36.83 9.50
CA PHE A 637 -20.76 -36.37 10.45
C PHE A 637 -19.40 -37.06 10.23
N MET A 638 -19.38 -38.39 10.07
CA MET A 638 -18.14 -39.12 9.78
C MET A 638 -17.47 -38.67 8.49
N LEU A 639 -18.25 -38.41 7.43
CA LEU A 639 -17.75 -37.90 6.15
C LEU A 639 -17.22 -36.46 6.29
N ASN A 640 -17.94 -35.59 6.99
CA ASN A 640 -17.54 -34.19 7.19
C ASN A 640 -16.20 -34.06 7.92
N TRP A 641 -15.93 -34.96 8.86
CA TRP A 641 -14.71 -34.95 9.67
C TRP A 641 -13.60 -35.87 9.16
N ARG A 642 -13.73 -36.37 7.92
CA ARG A 642 -12.74 -37.21 7.24
C ARG A 642 -12.38 -38.48 8.03
N GLU A 643 -13.34 -39.09 8.71
CA GLU A 643 -13.20 -40.38 9.40
C GLU A 643 -13.25 -41.54 8.38
N ASN A 644 -12.48 -41.40 7.30
CA ASN A 644 -12.48 -42.28 6.12
C ASN A 644 -11.97 -43.68 6.45
N GLU A 645 -11.01 -43.80 7.38
CA GLU A 645 -10.45 -45.08 7.80
C GLU A 645 -11.51 -45.99 8.42
N TYR A 646 -12.38 -45.43 9.25
CA TYR A 646 -13.51 -46.14 9.82
C TYR A 646 -14.45 -46.64 8.72
N LEU A 647 -14.97 -45.70 7.90
CA LEU A 647 -15.96 -45.99 6.85
C LEU A 647 -15.46 -46.99 5.81
N THR A 648 -14.15 -47.04 5.54
CA THR A 648 -13.56 -47.91 4.52
C THR A 648 -13.16 -49.28 5.04
N LEU A 649 -12.42 -49.36 6.16
CA LEU A 649 -11.76 -50.59 6.61
C LEU A 649 -12.42 -51.26 7.81
N GLN A 650 -13.13 -50.50 8.65
CA GLN A 650 -13.60 -50.98 9.96
C GLN A 650 -15.10 -51.30 9.99
N VAL A 651 -15.89 -50.82 9.02
CA VAL A 651 -17.34 -51.08 9.00
C VAL A 651 -17.65 -52.56 8.69
N PRO A 652 -18.43 -53.25 9.55
CA PRO A 652 -18.91 -54.60 9.29
C PRO A 652 -19.72 -54.73 7.99
N GLN A 653 -19.40 -55.72 7.14
CA GLN A 653 -20.09 -55.93 5.85
C GLN A 653 -21.61 -56.14 5.98
N GLN A 654 -22.08 -56.74 7.08
CA GLN A 654 -23.51 -56.90 7.35
C GLN A 654 -24.24 -55.55 7.48
N LEU A 655 -23.61 -54.54 8.08
CA LEU A 655 -24.20 -53.20 8.24
C LEU A 655 -24.23 -52.45 6.91
N VAL A 656 -23.20 -52.65 6.08
CA VAL A 656 -23.13 -52.12 4.71
C VAL A 656 -24.25 -52.65 3.82
N MET A 657 -24.65 -53.92 3.98
CA MET A 657 -25.76 -54.50 3.21
C MET A 657 -27.14 -54.02 3.68
N ASN A 658 -27.28 -53.72 4.98
CA ASN A 658 -28.57 -53.42 5.60
C ASN A 658 -28.90 -51.92 5.66
N ASN A 659 -27.89 -51.05 5.76
CA ASN A 659 -28.08 -49.61 5.87
C ASN A 659 -27.57 -48.87 4.62
N PRO A 660 -28.47 -48.28 3.82
CA PRO A 660 -28.09 -47.63 2.57
C PRO A 660 -27.22 -46.37 2.75
N TYR A 661 -27.37 -45.66 3.88
CA TYR A 661 -26.53 -44.49 4.18
C TYR A 661 -25.09 -44.90 4.49
N ILE A 662 -24.89 -45.99 5.23
CA ILE A 662 -23.55 -46.53 5.51
C ILE A 662 -22.89 -47.01 4.21
N LYS A 663 -23.63 -47.72 3.33
CA LYS A 663 -23.11 -48.12 2.01
C LYS A 663 -22.67 -46.92 1.19
N LEU A 664 -23.50 -45.88 1.12
CA LEU A 664 -23.18 -44.65 0.39
C LEU A 664 -21.98 -43.93 1.00
N GLY A 665 -21.92 -43.82 2.33
CA GLY A 665 -20.80 -43.18 3.04
C GLY A 665 -19.49 -43.94 2.85
N GLN A 666 -19.50 -45.27 2.89
CA GLN A 666 -18.33 -46.09 2.58
C GLN A 666 -17.86 -45.84 1.14
N LEU A 667 -18.75 -45.88 0.15
CA LEU A 667 -18.39 -45.65 -1.25
C LEU A 667 -17.79 -44.25 -1.47
N LEU A 668 -18.41 -43.22 -0.89
CA LEU A 668 -17.90 -41.85 -0.96
C LEU A 668 -16.52 -41.72 -0.29
N ALA A 669 -16.35 -42.27 0.92
CA ALA A 669 -15.07 -42.23 1.63
C ALA A 669 -13.97 -42.97 0.87
N SER A 670 -14.27 -44.15 0.31
CA SER A 670 -13.34 -44.94 -0.52
C SER A 670 -12.92 -44.18 -1.76
N THR A 671 -13.87 -43.63 -2.53
CA THR A 671 -13.56 -42.86 -3.74
C THR A 671 -12.78 -41.58 -3.40
N CYS A 672 -13.13 -40.86 -2.33
CA CYS A 672 -12.42 -39.66 -1.93
C CYS A 672 -10.99 -39.95 -1.43
N LYS A 673 -10.77 -41.07 -0.72
CA LYS A 673 -9.43 -41.49 -0.25
C LYS A 673 -8.47 -41.77 -1.41
N GLU A 674 -8.99 -42.25 -2.54
CA GLU A 674 -8.22 -42.64 -3.71
C GLU A 674 -7.98 -41.48 -4.70
N LEU A 675 -8.54 -40.28 -4.48
CA LEU A 675 -8.29 -39.09 -5.30
C LEU A 675 -7.05 -38.30 -4.84
N PRO A 676 -6.12 -37.90 -5.73
CA PRO A 676 -6.12 -37.99 -7.20
C PRO A 676 -5.30 -39.17 -7.77
N GLY A 677 -5.29 -40.34 -7.11
CA GLY A 677 -4.44 -41.49 -7.44
C GLY A 677 -4.86 -42.32 -8.67
N PRO A 678 -3.91 -43.04 -9.33
CA PRO A 678 -4.14 -43.77 -10.58
C PRO A 678 -4.84 -45.13 -10.39
N LYS A 679 -5.40 -45.65 -11.50
CA LYS A 679 -6.04 -46.98 -11.79
C LYS A 679 -7.01 -47.60 -10.75
N GLU A 680 -6.69 -47.63 -9.46
CA GLU A 680 -7.51 -48.22 -8.38
C GLU A 680 -8.76 -47.37 -8.08
N SER A 681 -8.63 -46.03 -8.17
CA SER A 681 -9.73 -45.06 -8.05
C SER A 681 -10.93 -45.34 -8.96
N ARG A 682 -10.70 -45.97 -10.12
CA ARG A 682 -11.78 -46.28 -11.08
C ARG A 682 -12.71 -47.39 -10.60
N ARG A 683 -12.24 -48.32 -9.75
CA ARG A 683 -13.08 -49.43 -9.28
C ARG A 683 -14.14 -48.91 -8.30
N THR A 684 -13.70 -48.22 -7.25
CA THR A 684 -14.59 -47.64 -6.24
C THR A 684 -15.49 -46.57 -6.86
N ALA A 685 -14.96 -45.74 -7.77
CA ALA A 685 -15.74 -44.77 -8.55
C ALA A 685 -16.81 -45.44 -9.42
N LYS A 686 -16.51 -46.58 -10.05
CA LYS A 686 -17.51 -47.33 -10.84
C LYS A 686 -18.64 -47.86 -9.96
N GLU A 687 -18.34 -48.40 -8.78
CA GLU A 687 -19.36 -48.87 -7.83
C GLU A 687 -20.26 -47.71 -7.36
N LEU A 688 -19.67 -46.56 -7.02
CA LEU A 688 -20.43 -45.36 -6.65
C LEU A 688 -21.29 -44.84 -7.81
N TRP A 689 -20.73 -44.84 -9.03
CA TRP A 689 -21.44 -44.46 -10.25
C TRP A 689 -22.68 -45.32 -10.48
N GLU A 690 -22.54 -46.65 -10.41
CA GLU A 690 -23.66 -47.59 -10.61
C GLU A 690 -24.79 -47.35 -9.59
N VAL A 691 -24.44 -47.13 -8.32
CA VAL A 691 -25.42 -46.84 -7.26
C VAL A 691 -26.16 -45.53 -7.53
N VAL A 692 -25.46 -44.45 -7.89
CA VAL A 692 -26.09 -43.14 -8.13
C VAL A 692 -26.96 -43.15 -9.40
N VAL A 693 -26.52 -43.85 -10.45
CA VAL A 693 -27.30 -44.04 -11.68
C VAL A 693 -28.62 -44.76 -11.36
N GLN A 694 -28.59 -45.80 -10.53
CA GLN A 694 -29.80 -46.53 -10.12
C GLN A 694 -30.76 -45.65 -9.30
N ILE A 695 -30.25 -44.78 -8.42
CA ILE A 695 -31.07 -43.83 -7.65
C ILE A 695 -31.85 -42.89 -8.59
N CYS A 696 -31.22 -42.49 -9.70
CA CYS A 696 -31.79 -41.61 -10.72
C CYS A 696 -32.49 -42.36 -11.89
N SER A 697 -32.71 -43.67 -11.75
CA SER A 697 -33.40 -44.50 -12.75
C SER A 697 -34.77 -44.98 -12.27
N VAL A 698 -35.70 -45.12 -13.21
CA VAL A 698 -37.07 -45.58 -12.99
C VAL A 698 -37.18 -47.07 -13.25
N SER A 699 -37.88 -47.80 -12.37
CA SER A 699 -38.18 -49.22 -12.55
C SER A 699 -39.18 -49.43 -13.71
N ASN A 700 -38.80 -50.27 -14.67
CA ASN A 700 -39.64 -50.62 -15.83
C ASN A 700 -40.94 -51.39 -15.45
N GLN A 701 -41.09 -51.88 -14.23
CA GLN A 701 -42.29 -52.63 -13.80
C GLN A 701 -43.54 -51.74 -13.65
N HIS A 702 -43.40 -50.42 -13.50
CA HIS A 702 -44.51 -49.49 -13.24
C HIS A 702 -45.07 -48.79 -14.50
N LYS A 703 -44.50 -49.03 -15.68
CA LYS A 703 -44.99 -48.44 -16.95
C LYS A 703 -46.38 -48.92 -17.39
N ARG A 704 -47.01 -49.89 -16.70
CA ARG A 704 -48.27 -50.52 -17.15
C ARG A 704 -49.54 -49.68 -16.87
N ASN A 705 -49.51 -48.66 -16.00
CA ASN A 705 -50.72 -47.98 -15.54
C ASN A 705 -50.83 -46.47 -15.87
N SER A 706 -49.89 -45.86 -16.60
CA SER A 706 -49.98 -44.43 -16.95
C SER A 706 -49.40 -44.13 -18.33
N ASP A 707 -50.19 -43.48 -19.19
CA ASP A 707 -49.88 -43.17 -20.61
C ASP A 707 -48.88 -42.02 -20.81
N GLY A 708 -48.07 -41.70 -19.78
CA GLY A 708 -47.08 -40.62 -19.78
C GLY A 708 -45.71 -41.09 -19.29
N ARG A 709 -44.64 -40.38 -19.67
CA ARG A 709 -43.29 -40.62 -19.11
C ARG A 709 -43.34 -40.42 -17.59
N VAL A 710 -43.16 -41.51 -16.84
CA VAL A 710 -43.02 -41.50 -15.39
C VAL A 710 -41.75 -40.72 -15.02
N SER A 711 -41.90 -39.61 -14.29
CA SER A 711 -40.79 -38.80 -13.79
C SER A 711 -40.58 -39.04 -12.29
N LEU A 712 -39.31 -39.19 -11.89
CA LEU A 712 -38.87 -39.30 -10.49
C LEU A 712 -39.17 -38.03 -9.68
N ILE A 713 -39.49 -36.92 -10.34
CA ILE A 713 -39.86 -35.66 -9.71
C ILE A 713 -41.30 -35.72 -9.18
N LYS A 714 -42.21 -36.40 -9.89
CA LYS A 714 -43.65 -36.45 -9.56
C LYS A 714 -44.08 -37.76 -8.90
N GLN A 715 -43.54 -38.91 -9.33
CA GLN A 715 -43.84 -40.23 -8.75
C GLN A 715 -42.64 -40.77 -7.98
N ARG A 716 -42.69 -40.67 -6.64
CA ARG A 716 -41.55 -40.91 -5.74
C ARG A 716 -41.23 -42.39 -5.48
N GLU A 717 -42.13 -43.31 -5.83
CA GLU A 717 -42.06 -44.72 -5.41
C GLU A 717 -41.37 -45.66 -6.41
N SER A 718 -41.04 -45.20 -7.62
CA SER A 718 -40.54 -46.03 -8.72
C SER A 718 -39.01 -46.06 -8.89
N SER A 719 -38.22 -45.77 -7.85
CA SER A 719 -36.74 -45.75 -7.93
C SER A 719 -36.15 -47.17 -7.91
N MET A 720 -35.09 -47.42 -8.69
CA MET A 720 -34.36 -48.69 -8.72
C MET A 720 -33.18 -48.75 -7.73
N GLY A 721 -32.85 -47.64 -7.06
CA GLY A 721 -31.65 -47.52 -6.23
C GLY A 721 -31.86 -47.88 -4.76
N ILE A 722 -30.74 -47.93 -4.02
CA ILE A 722 -30.72 -48.18 -2.57
C ILE A 722 -31.46 -47.10 -1.74
N LEU A 723 -31.70 -45.92 -2.33
CA LEU A 723 -32.39 -44.78 -1.72
C LEU A 723 -33.27 -44.08 -2.74
N GLN A 724 -34.34 -43.45 -2.26
CA GLN A 724 -35.10 -42.48 -3.06
C GLN A 724 -34.28 -41.20 -3.28
N ARG A 725 -34.42 -40.58 -4.47
CA ARG A 725 -33.75 -39.32 -4.83
C ARG A 725 -33.90 -38.23 -3.77
N SER A 726 -35.11 -38.01 -3.25
CA SER A 726 -35.37 -36.96 -2.24
C SER A 726 -34.56 -37.17 -0.95
N ARG A 727 -34.43 -38.42 -0.50
CA ARG A 727 -33.64 -38.78 0.68
C ARG A 727 -32.14 -38.62 0.42
N PHE A 728 -31.69 -39.00 -0.77
CA PHE A 728 -30.31 -38.79 -1.21
C PHE A 728 -29.93 -37.29 -1.21
N ILE A 729 -30.77 -36.41 -1.77
CA ILE A 729 -30.54 -34.96 -1.71
C ILE A 729 -30.54 -34.44 -0.27
N THR A 730 -31.46 -34.92 0.56
CA THR A 730 -31.55 -34.53 1.98
C THR A 730 -30.33 -34.99 2.79
N PHE A 731 -29.67 -36.07 2.38
CA PHE A 731 -28.40 -36.52 2.93
C PHE A 731 -27.23 -35.65 2.45
N ILE A 732 -27.15 -35.36 1.15
CA ILE A 732 -26.13 -34.45 0.58
C ILE A 732 -26.15 -33.08 1.27
N LYS A 733 -27.33 -32.53 1.55
CA LYS A 733 -27.50 -31.24 2.25
C LYS A 733 -27.01 -31.23 3.71
N LYS A 734 -26.53 -32.37 4.23
CA LYS A 734 -25.83 -32.48 5.52
C LYS A 734 -24.31 -32.52 5.36
N LEU A 735 -23.81 -32.77 4.15
CA LEU A 735 -22.40 -32.84 3.85
C LEU A 735 -21.82 -31.44 3.66
N ARG A 736 -20.62 -31.22 4.19
CA ARG A 736 -19.93 -29.92 4.17
C ARG A 736 -18.49 -30.03 3.70
N GLU A 737 -17.94 -31.24 3.69
CA GLU A 737 -16.54 -31.45 3.31
C GLU A 737 -16.31 -31.17 1.82
N PRO A 738 -15.41 -30.22 1.47
CA PRO A 738 -15.24 -29.79 0.08
C PRO A 738 -14.88 -30.92 -0.89
N LEU A 739 -14.01 -31.85 -0.49
CA LEU A 739 -13.61 -32.96 -1.37
C LEU A 739 -14.78 -33.88 -1.71
N VAL A 740 -15.64 -34.17 -0.73
CA VAL A 740 -16.83 -35.02 -0.93
C VAL A 740 -17.82 -34.32 -1.84
N LEU A 741 -18.07 -33.02 -1.63
CA LEU A 741 -18.95 -32.22 -2.47
C LEU A 741 -18.41 -32.10 -3.91
N THR A 742 -17.12 -31.83 -4.09
CA THR A 742 -16.48 -31.79 -5.42
C THR A 742 -16.58 -33.14 -6.13
N THR A 743 -16.40 -34.25 -5.42
CA THR A 743 -16.52 -35.61 -5.99
C THR A 743 -17.96 -35.89 -6.42
N LEU A 744 -18.95 -35.48 -5.64
CA LEU A 744 -20.36 -35.59 -6.01
C LEU A 744 -20.70 -34.68 -7.21
N ILE A 745 -20.21 -33.45 -7.23
CA ILE A 745 -20.41 -32.51 -8.34
C ILE A 745 -19.84 -33.10 -9.62
N SER A 746 -18.61 -33.63 -9.58
CA SER A 746 -17.98 -34.22 -10.76
C SER A 746 -18.73 -35.45 -11.28
N LEU A 747 -19.22 -36.31 -10.39
CA LEU A 747 -20.06 -37.46 -10.74
C LEU A 747 -21.31 -36.99 -11.48
N PHE A 748 -22.04 -36.05 -10.88
CA PHE A 748 -23.30 -35.57 -11.43
C PHE A 748 -23.11 -34.77 -12.72
N VAL A 749 -22.03 -33.98 -12.84
CA VAL A 749 -21.67 -33.29 -14.08
C VAL A 749 -21.37 -34.29 -15.18
N ARG A 750 -20.57 -35.33 -14.92
CA ARG A 750 -20.31 -36.39 -15.90
C ARG A 750 -21.61 -37.10 -16.31
N PHE A 751 -22.45 -37.43 -15.34
CA PHE A 751 -23.74 -38.07 -15.59
C PHE A 751 -24.66 -37.20 -16.44
N HIS A 752 -24.72 -35.91 -16.14
CA HIS A 752 -25.47 -34.94 -16.94
C HIS A 752 -24.94 -34.85 -18.38
N SER A 753 -23.62 -34.80 -18.58
CA SER A 753 -23.01 -34.72 -19.92
C SER A 753 -23.33 -35.96 -20.78
N ILE A 754 -23.27 -37.17 -20.21
CA ILE A 754 -23.61 -38.41 -20.95
C ILE A 754 -25.09 -38.46 -21.32
N VAL A 755 -25.98 -38.03 -20.43
CA VAL A 755 -27.42 -38.17 -20.64
C VAL A 755 -27.98 -37.12 -21.60
N ARG A 756 -27.36 -35.93 -21.67
CA ARG A 756 -27.76 -34.88 -22.63
C ARG A 756 -27.23 -35.09 -24.05
N ASP A 757 -26.17 -35.88 -24.22
CA ASP A 757 -25.54 -36.15 -25.53
C ASP A 757 -25.17 -34.88 -26.33
N ASP A 758 -24.77 -33.81 -25.64
CA ASP A 758 -24.33 -32.54 -26.24
C ASP A 758 -22.81 -32.38 -26.07
N ILE A 759 -22.08 -32.94 -27.03
CA ILE A 759 -20.61 -32.93 -27.08
C ILE A 759 -20.05 -31.50 -27.19
N VAL A 760 -20.84 -30.54 -27.69
CA VAL A 760 -20.37 -29.16 -27.95
C VAL A 760 -20.40 -28.32 -26.66
N ASN A 761 -21.37 -28.55 -25.78
CA ASN A 761 -21.56 -27.75 -24.57
C ASN A 761 -21.32 -28.54 -23.27
N GLU A 762 -20.21 -29.30 -23.19
CA GLU A 762 -19.88 -30.05 -21.98
C GLU A 762 -19.63 -29.14 -20.76
N VAL A 763 -20.27 -29.45 -19.64
CA VAL A 763 -20.07 -28.74 -18.37
C VAL A 763 -18.75 -29.19 -17.75
N THR A 764 -17.92 -28.24 -17.33
CA THR A 764 -16.61 -28.52 -16.72
C THR A 764 -16.75 -28.78 -15.21
N ALA A 765 -15.93 -29.70 -14.69
CA ALA A 765 -15.78 -29.99 -13.27
C ALA A 765 -14.42 -30.66 -13.01
N GLU A 766 -13.98 -30.67 -11.76
CA GLU A 766 -12.77 -31.39 -11.35
C GLU A 766 -12.96 -32.91 -11.42
N TYR A 767 -11.88 -33.67 -11.57
CA TYR A 767 -11.88 -35.15 -11.53
C TYR A 767 -12.80 -35.89 -12.53
N LEU A 768 -13.26 -35.26 -13.62
CA LEU A 768 -14.16 -35.90 -14.60
C LEU A 768 -13.62 -37.21 -15.20
N ALA A 769 -12.29 -37.36 -15.31
CA ALA A 769 -11.63 -38.49 -15.96
C ALA A 769 -11.72 -39.83 -15.19
N ILE A 770 -12.19 -39.83 -13.93
CA ILE A 770 -12.31 -41.05 -13.12
C ILE A 770 -13.59 -41.83 -13.41
N TRP A 771 -14.61 -41.15 -13.96
CA TRP A 771 -15.95 -41.67 -14.16
C TRP A 771 -16.09 -42.41 -15.51
N PRO A 772 -16.98 -43.41 -15.62
CA PRO A 772 -17.28 -44.06 -16.89
C PRO A 772 -17.72 -43.09 -17.99
N SER A 773 -17.50 -43.46 -19.26
CA SER A 773 -17.91 -42.68 -20.43
C SER A 773 -19.20 -43.15 -21.09
N THR A 774 -19.70 -44.33 -20.72
CA THR A 774 -20.90 -44.94 -21.31
C THR A 774 -21.88 -45.38 -20.23
N LEU A 775 -23.16 -45.44 -20.59
CA LEU A 775 -24.23 -45.87 -19.71
C LEU A 775 -24.91 -47.14 -20.24
N ALA A 776 -25.14 -48.13 -19.37
CA ALA A 776 -25.72 -49.41 -19.77
C ALA A 776 -27.20 -49.33 -20.16
N ASN A 777 -27.99 -48.45 -19.53
CA ASN A 777 -29.43 -48.32 -19.79
C ASN A 777 -29.90 -46.86 -19.75
N MET A 778 -29.72 -46.15 -20.87
CA MET A 778 -30.09 -44.73 -21.01
C MET A 778 -31.60 -44.47 -20.94
N GLN A 779 -32.43 -45.43 -21.36
CA GLN A 779 -33.89 -45.27 -21.41
C GLN A 779 -34.58 -45.30 -20.04
N ALA A 780 -33.90 -45.85 -19.01
CA ALA A 780 -34.44 -45.91 -17.65
C ALA A 780 -34.15 -44.63 -16.84
N VAL A 781 -33.26 -43.76 -17.31
CA VAL A 781 -32.77 -42.59 -16.56
C VAL A 781 -33.69 -41.40 -16.77
N ASP A 782 -34.01 -40.70 -15.68
CA ASP A 782 -34.74 -39.43 -15.74
C ASP A 782 -33.76 -38.25 -15.95
N VAL A 783 -33.63 -37.81 -17.20
CA VAL A 783 -32.71 -36.73 -17.62
C VAL A 783 -32.97 -35.42 -16.86
N GLU A 784 -34.24 -35.08 -16.63
CA GLU A 784 -34.63 -33.84 -15.96
C GLU A 784 -34.27 -33.91 -14.48
N ALA A 785 -34.49 -35.06 -13.84
CA ALA A 785 -34.10 -35.28 -12.45
C ALA A 785 -32.59 -35.16 -12.24
N VAL A 786 -31.77 -35.60 -13.20
CA VAL A 786 -30.30 -35.44 -13.15
C VAL A 786 -29.92 -33.95 -13.26
N ALA A 787 -30.48 -33.22 -14.24
CA ALA A 787 -30.20 -31.80 -14.42
C ALA A 787 -30.58 -30.95 -13.19
N VAL A 788 -31.74 -31.20 -12.59
CA VAL A 788 -32.18 -30.52 -11.36
C VAL A 788 -31.25 -30.84 -10.19
N THR A 789 -30.85 -32.10 -10.04
CA THR A 789 -29.92 -32.52 -8.96
C THR A 789 -28.57 -31.84 -9.07
N VAL A 790 -27.97 -31.76 -10.27
CA VAL A 790 -26.67 -31.11 -10.47
C VAL A 790 -26.76 -29.63 -10.05
N LYS A 791 -27.79 -28.93 -10.51
CA LYS A 791 -28.00 -27.51 -10.16
C LYS A 791 -28.19 -27.33 -8.65
N GLU A 792 -29.02 -28.16 -8.02
CA GLU A 792 -29.29 -28.10 -6.58
C GLU A 792 -28.03 -28.38 -5.74
N LEU A 793 -27.20 -29.34 -6.16
CA LEU A 793 -25.95 -29.69 -5.51
C LEU A 793 -24.91 -28.56 -5.60
N VAL A 794 -24.67 -28.02 -6.80
CA VAL A 794 -23.70 -26.92 -6.98
C VAL A 794 -24.16 -25.66 -6.26
N THR A 795 -25.47 -25.35 -6.32
CA THR A 795 -26.05 -24.23 -5.56
C THR A 795 -25.83 -24.41 -4.06
N TYR A 796 -26.10 -25.60 -3.52
CA TYR A 796 -25.85 -25.90 -2.11
C TYR A 796 -24.37 -25.77 -1.74
N ALA A 797 -23.45 -26.33 -2.54
CA ALA A 797 -22.02 -26.22 -2.29
C ALA A 797 -21.56 -24.75 -2.25
N LEU A 798 -22.06 -23.90 -3.14
CA LEU A 798 -21.77 -22.46 -3.16
C LEU A 798 -22.37 -21.70 -1.96
N THR A 799 -23.46 -22.18 -1.34
CA THR A 799 -23.95 -21.59 -0.07
C THR A 799 -23.00 -21.86 1.10
N LEU A 800 -22.20 -22.93 1.04
CA LEU A 800 -21.21 -23.26 2.06
C LEU A 800 -19.88 -22.55 1.80
N ASN A 801 -19.39 -22.60 0.56
CA ASN A 801 -18.16 -21.92 0.15
C ASN A 801 -18.39 -21.16 -1.16
N PRO A 802 -18.79 -19.88 -1.09
CA PRO A 802 -19.06 -19.06 -2.28
C PRO A 802 -17.78 -18.66 -3.02
N ASN A 803 -16.60 -18.87 -2.42
CA ASN A 803 -15.31 -18.50 -2.99
C ASN A 803 -14.60 -19.69 -3.65
N ASN A 804 -15.29 -20.79 -3.92
CA ASN A 804 -14.69 -21.91 -4.64
C ASN A 804 -14.75 -21.67 -6.16
N GLN A 805 -13.58 -21.42 -6.77
CA GLN A 805 -13.46 -21.09 -8.18
C GLN A 805 -14.00 -22.18 -9.13
N SER A 806 -13.75 -23.47 -8.85
CA SER A 806 -14.16 -24.54 -9.75
C SER A 806 -15.67 -24.74 -9.72
N TRP A 807 -16.28 -24.60 -8.54
CA TRP A 807 -17.74 -24.65 -8.39
C TRP A 807 -18.44 -23.48 -9.07
N LEU A 808 -17.86 -22.27 -9.01
CA LEU A 808 -18.37 -21.09 -9.73
C LEU A 808 -18.32 -21.30 -11.25
N ILE A 809 -17.23 -21.85 -11.79
CA ILE A 809 -17.12 -22.18 -13.22
C ILE A 809 -18.14 -23.25 -13.61
N THR A 810 -18.26 -24.33 -12.83
CA THR A 810 -19.29 -25.36 -13.09
C THR A 810 -20.70 -24.77 -13.07
N GLN A 811 -20.99 -23.85 -12.13
CA GLN A 811 -22.28 -23.16 -12.08
C GLN A 811 -22.51 -22.25 -13.29
N ALA A 812 -21.48 -21.52 -13.74
CA ALA A 812 -21.52 -20.69 -14.94
C ALA A 812 -21.80 -21.54 -16.18
N ASP A 813 -21.12 -22.67 -16.31
CA ASP A 813 -21.33 -23.64 -17.39
C ASP A 813 -22.76 -24.18 -17.40
N ILE A 814 -23.32 -24.57 -16.24
CA ILE A 814 -24.72 -25.02 -16.16
C ILE A 814 -25.68 -23.92 -16.65
N TYR A 815 -25.44 -22.66 -16.27
CA TYR A 815 -26.23 -21.53 -16.75
C TYR A 815 -26.04 -21.29 -18.25
N PHE A 816 -24.84 -21.46 -18.76
CA PHE A 816 -24.54 -21.36 -20.19
C PHE A 816 -25.29 -22.40 -21.01
N VAL A 817 -25.26 -23.68 -20.62
CA VAL A 817 -25.96 -24.79 -21.31
C VAL A 817 -27.49 -24.65 -21.20
N THR A 818 -27.98 -23.94 -20.19
CA THR A 818 -29.42 -23.62 -20.04
C THR A 818 -29.81 -22.29 -20.67
N ASN A 819 -28.94 -21.70 -21.50
CA ASN A 819 -29.13 -20.44 -22.23
C ASN A 819 -29.38 -19.21 -21.32
N GLN A 820 -28.92 -19.25 -20.07
CA GLN A 820 -28.97 -18.12 -19.13
C GLN A 820 -27.64 -17.35 -19.16
N TYR A 821 -27.40 -16.65 -20.27
CA TYR A 821 -26.10 -16.03 -20.56
C TYR A 821 -25.66 -14.95 -19.56
N SER A 822 -26.61 -14.15 -19.05
CA SER A 822 -26.31 -13.12 -18.04
C SER A 822 -25.84 -13.74 -16.71
N ALA A 823 -26.53 -14.78 -16.23
CA ALA A 823 -26.13 -15.52 -15.04
C ALA A 823 -24.78 -16.25 -15.25
N ALA A 824 -24.56 -16.81 -16.44
CA ALA A 824 -23.27 -17.43 -16.77
C ALA A 824 -22.11 -16.41 -16.68
N LEU A 825 -22.26 -15.22 -17.27
CA LEU A 825 -21.26 -14.14 -17.16
C LEU A 825 -21.02 -13.70 -15.71
N HIS A 826 -22.08 -13.58 -14.91
CA HIS A 826 -21.96 -13.25 -13.49
C HIS A 826 -21.03 -14.25 -12.77
N PHE A 827 -21.27 -15.55 -12.93
CA PHE A 827 -20.48 -16.59 -12.25
C PHE A 827 -19.05 -16.72 -12.82
N TYR A 828 -18.84 -16.53 -14.13
CA TYR A 828 -17.48 -16.47 -14.69
C TYR A 828 -16.68 -15.29 -14.11
N LEU A 829 -17.29 -14.10 -14.06
CA LEU A 829 -16.65 -12.91 -13.48
C LEU A 829 -16.40 -13.07 -11.98
N GLN A 830 -17.33 -13.70 -11.25
CA GLN A 830 -17.13 -14.00 -9.83
C GLN A 830 -15.95 -14.96 -9.63
N ALA A 831 -15.84 -16.02 -10.44
CA ALA A 831 -14.69 -16.94 -10.39
C ALA A 831 -13.37 -16.21 -10.65
N GLY A 832 -13.33 -15.35 -11.68
CA GLY A 832 -12.16 -14.53 -11.98
C GLY A 832 -11.82 -13.52 -10.87
N ALA A 833 -12.83 -12.90 -10.24
CA ALA A 833 -12.63 -11.94 -9.16
C ALA A 833 -12.05 -12.62 -7.90
N VAL A 834 -12.54 -13.82 -7.57
CA VAL A 834 -12.06 -14.62 -6.43
C VAL A 834 -10.60 -15.02 -6.60
N CYS A 835 -10.19 -15.49 -7.79
CA CYS A 835 -8.83 -15.98 -7.99
C CYS A 835 -7.77 -14.86 -8.16
N SER A 836 -8.19 -13.61 -8.42
CA SER A 836 -7.28 -12.51 -8.81
C SER A 836 -7.38 -11.25 -7.94
N ASP A 837 -8.05 -11.33 -6.79
CA ASP A 837 -8.33 -10.20 -5.90
C ASP A 837 -9.04 -9.04 -6.62
N PHE A 838 -10.24 -9.32 -7.15
CA PHE A 838 -11.03 -8.37 -7.95
C PHE A 838 -10.25 -7.83 -9.17
N PHE A 839 -9.56 -8.73 -9.88
CA PHE A 839 -8.77 -8.43 -11.08
C PHE A 839 -7.61 -7.46 -10.82
N THR A 840 -7.19 -7.33 -9.56
CA THR A 840 -6.00 -6.55 -9.22
C THR A 840 -4.74 -7.21 -9.79
N LYS A 841 -4.74 -8.54 -9.86
CA LYS A 841 -3.72 -9.39 -10.48
C LYS A 841 -4.24 -10.01 -11.79
N ALA A 842 -3.35 -10.58 -12.58
CA ALA A 842 -3.74 -11.37 -13.74
C ALA A 842 -4.53 -12.61 -13.30
N VAL A 843 -5.58 -12.97 -14.05
CA VAL A 843 -6.34 -14.19 -13.82
C VAL A 843 -5.49 -15.39 -14.20
N ALA A 844 -5.53 -16.45 -13.40
CA ALA A 844 -4.75 -17.65 -13.64
C ALA A 844 -5.24 -18.38 -14.92
N PRO A 845 -4.34 -18.88 -15.78
CA PRO A 845 -4.68 -19.44 -17.08
C PRO A 845 -5.44 -20.77 -17.02
N ASP A 846 -5.40 -21.46 -15.87
CA ASP A 846 -6.19 -22.65 -15.54
C ASP A 846 -7.65 -22.30 -15.19
N VAL A 847 -7.91 -21.09 -14.71
CA VAL A 847 -9.25 -20.58 -14.40
C VAL A 847 -9.90 -19.98 -15.65
N TYR A 848 -9.22 -19.03 -16.30
CA TYR A 848 -9.67 -18.46 -17.58
C TYR A 848 -8.95 -19.14 -18.75
N THR A 849 -9.41 -20.35 -19.05
CA THR A 849 -9.01 -21.07 -20.25
C THR A 849 -9.64 -20.44 -21.51
N ASP A 850 -9.09 -20.75 -22.69
CA ASP A 850 -9.69 -20.32 -23.97
C ASP A 850 -11.15 -20.78 -24.11
N GLN A 851 -11.52 -21.92 -23.51
CA GLN A 851 -12.90 -22.40 -23.50
C GLN A 851 -13.81 -21.47 -22.69
N VAL A 852 -13.40 -21.06 -21.48
CA VAL A 852 -14.16 -20.12 -20.64
C VAL A 852 -14.30 -18.79 -21.35
N LEU A 853 -13.22 -18.26 -21.91
CA LEU A 853 -13.25 -16.99 -22.66
C LEU A 853 -14.17 -17.07 -23.89
N LYS A 854 -14.13 -18.17 -24.66
CA LYS A 854 -15.06 -18.41 -25.78
C LYS A 854 -16.51 -18.47 -25.32
N ARG A 855 -16.80 -19.03 -24.14
CA ARG A 855 -18.14 -19.00 -23.55
C ARG A 855 -18.56 -17.61 -23.12
N MET A 856 -17.68 -16.83 -22.51
CA MET A 856 -17.94 -15.41 -22.19
C MET A 856 -18.23 -14.60 -23.45
N ILE A 857 -17.43 -14.79 -24.52
CA ILE A 857 -17.65 -14.19 -25.84
C ILE A 857 -19.04 -14.54 -26.37
N LYS A 858 -19.41 -15.82 -26.36
CA LYS A 858 -20.74 -16.26 -26.82
C LYS A 858 -21.86 -15.69 -25.94
N CYS A 859 -21.67 -15.59 -24.62
CA CYS A 859 -22.65 -14.95 -23.74
C CYS A 859 -22.87 -13.48 -24.10
N CYS A 860 -21.79 -12.70 -24.25
CA CYS A 860 -21.87 -11.29 -24.65
C CYS A 860 -22.53 -11.13 -26.02
N SER A 861 -22.21 -11.99 -26.99
CA SER A 861 -22.84 -11.97 -28.32
C SER A 861 -24.36 -12.20 -28.24
N MET A 862 -24.80 -13.18 -27.45
CA MET A 862 -26.23 -13.48 -27.27
C MET A 862 -26.98 -12.42 -26.44
N LEU A 863 -26.25 -11.57 -25.70
CA LEU A 863 -26.80 -10.41 -24.98
C LEU A 863 -26.76 -9.11 -25.82
N ASN A 864 -26.35 -9.19 -27.09
CA ASN A 864 -26.13 -8.05 -27.98
C ASN A 864 -25.07 -7.05 -27.46
N CYS A 865 -24.07 -7.52 -26.72
CA CYS A 865 -22.93 -6.72 -26.24
C CYS A 865 -21.72 -6.91 -27.15
N HIS A 866 -21.78 -6.37 -28.36
CA HIS A 866 -20.83 -6.65 -29.44
C HIS A 866 -19.45 -6.01 -29.27
N THR A 867 -19.34 -4.88 -28.57
CA THR A 867 -18.04 -4.27 -28.26
C THR A 867 -17.35 -5.03 -27.12
N GLN A 868 -18.09 -5.53 -26.13
CA GLN A 868 -17.56 -6.45 -25.12
C GLN A 868 -17.01 -7.73 -25.75
N VAL A 869 -17.67 -8.27 -26.79
CA VAL A 869 -17.16 -9.39 -27.59
C VAL A 869 -15.80 -9.06 -28.20
N ALA A 870 -15.68 -7.94 -28.90
CA ALA A 870 -14.41 -7.54 -29.53
C ALA A 870 -13.28 -7.32 -28.52
N VAL A 871 -13.59 -6.81 -27.32
CA VAL A 871 -12.61 -6.69 -26.24
C VAL A 871 -12.20 -8.08 -25.72
N LEU A 872 -13.15 -8.98 -25.46
CA LEU A 872 -12.87 -10.34 -24.98
C LEU A 872 -12.10 -11.20 -26.00
N CYS A 873 -12.26 -10.98 -27.30
CA CYS A 873 -11.48 -11.67 -28.33
C CYS A 873 -9.96 -11.45 -28.18
N GLN A 874 -9.53 -10.32 -27.59
CA GLN A 874 -8.11 -10.05 -27.30
C GLN A 874 -7.57 -10.81 -26.08
N PHE A 875 -8.44 -11.40 -25.25
CA PHE A 875 -8.04 -12.15 -24.05
C PHE A 875 -7.56 -13.56 -24.36
N LEU A 876 -7.93 -14.09 -25.53
CA LEU A 876 -7.47 -15.38 -26.03
C LEU A 876 -5.97 -15.37 -26.30
N ARG A 877 -5.34 -16.55 -26.32
CA ARG A 877 -3.91 -16.69 -26.68
C ARG A 877 -3.62 -16.14 -28.08
N GLU A 878 -4.51 -16.45 -29.01
CA GLU A 878 -4.54 -15.89 -30.36
C GLU A 878 -5.83 -15.09 -30.52
N VAL A 879 -5.71 -13.86 -31.00
CA VAL A 879 -6.85 -12.95 -31.16
C VAL A 879 -7.79 -13.48 -32.25
N ASP A 880 -9.06 -13.73 -31.90
CA ASP A 880 -10.08 -14.16 -32.86
C ASP A 880 -10.69 -12.96 -33.58
N TYR A 881 -9.98 -12.48 -34.61
CA TYR A 881 -10.41 -11.35 -35.45
C TYR A 881 -11.72 -11.61 -36.19
N MET A 882 -11.98 -12.86 -36.60
CA MET A 882 -13.18 -13.19 -37.37
C MET A 882 -14.44 -12.95 -36.54
N THR A 883 -14.45 -13.41 -35.29
CA THR A 883 -15.55 -13.17 -34.35
C THR A 883 -15.65 -11.70 -33.97
N ALA A 884 -14.51 -11.03 -33.70
CA ALA A 884 -14.49 -9.62 -33.33
C ALA A 884 -15.07 -8.72 -34.45
N PHE A 885 -14.63 -8.91 -35.69
CA PHE A 885 -15.09 -8.12 -36.84
C PHE A 885 -16.57 -8.36 -37.14
N LYS A 886 -17.02 -9.62 -37.06
CA LYS A 886 -18.43 -9.95 -37.23
C LYS A 886 -19.31 -9.26 -36.18
N ALA A 887 -18.90 -9.28 -34.92
CA ALA A 887 -19.63 -8.60 -33.84
C ALA A 887 -19.69 -7.08 -34.05
N LEU A 888 -18.56 -6.45 -34.39
CA LEU A 888 -18.49 -4.99 -34.61
C LEU A 888 -19.27 -4.53 -35.86
N GLN A 889 -19.54 -5.43 -36.80
CA GLN A 889 -20.38 -5.16 -37.96
C GLN A 889 -21.87 -5.01 -37.61
N GLU A 890 -22.31 -5.55 -36.47
CA GLU A 890 -23.69 -5.39 -36.00
C GLU A 890 -23.97 -3.94 -35.57
N GLN A 891 -25.23 -3.52 -35.71
CA GLN A 891 -25.68 -2.15 -35.36
C GLN A 891 -26.54 -2.11 -34.09
N ASN A 892 -26.98 -3.25 -33.58
CA ASN A 892 -27.89 -3.38 -32.44
C ASN A 892 -27.15 -3.60 -31.10
N SER A 893 -26.00 -2.95 -30.89
CA SER A 893 -25.20 -3.10 -29.67
C SER A 893 -25.84 -2.45 -28.44
N HIS A 894 -25.82 -3.15 -27.29
CA HIS A 894 -26.36 -2.69 -26.01
C HIS A 894 -25.28 -2.54 -24.92
N ASP A 895 -24.07 -2.12 -25.30
CA ASP A 895 -22.91 -2.05 -24.39
C ASP A 895 -22.11 -0.75 -24.49
N ALA A 896 -22.73 0.35 -24.89
CA ALA A 896 -22.11 1.68 -24.93
C ALA A 896 -20.79 1.74 -25.74
N MET A 897 -20.74 1.02 -26.86
CA MET A 897 -19.71 1.01 -27.92
C MET A 897 -18.47 1.88 -27.70
N ASP A 898 -18.55 3.18 -27.97
CA ASP A 898 -17.44 4.14 -27.97
C ASP A 898 -16.80 4.35 -26.58
N SER A 899 -17.52 4.05 -25.51
CA SER A 899 -16.97 4.06 -24.14
C SER A 899 -16.01 2.89 -23.88
N PHE A 900 -16.01 1.85 -24.71
CA PHE A 900 -15.16 0.66 -24.55
C PHE A 900 -13.89 0.67 -25.41
N TYR A 901 -13.69 1.68 -26.27
CA TYR A 901 -12.51 1.72 -27.17
C TYR A 901 -11.19 1.87 -26.40
N ASP A 902 -11.22 2.51 -25.23
CA ASP A 902 -10.04 2.62 -24.34
C ASP A 902 -9.57 1.27 -23.77
N TYR A 903 -10.38 0.22 -23.88
CA TYR A 903 -10.03 -1.14 -23.45
C TYR A 903 -9.44 -2.00 -24.57
N ILE A 904 -9.41 -1.51 -25.81
CA ILE A 904 -8.82 -2.21 -26.96
C ILE A 904 -7.35 -1.81 -27.03
N TRP A 905 -6.45 -2.81 -27.03
CA TRP A 905 -5.01 -2.60 -27.24
C TRP A 905 -4.54 -3.14 -28.58
N ASP A 906 -5.34 -3.97 -29.24
CA ASP A 906 -5.05 -4.46 -30.57
C ASP A 906 -5.32 -3.39 -31.64
N VAL A 907 -4.27 -3.00 -32.35
CA VAL A 907 -4.33 -1.94 -33.38
C VAL A 907 -5.21 -2.37 -34.56
N THR A 908 -5.20 -3.66 -34.93
CA THR A 908 -6.00 -4.19 -36.04
C THR A 908 -7.50 -4.02 -35.78
N ILE A 909 -7.95 -4.28 -34.55
CA ILE A 909 -9.35 -4.07 -34.15
C ILE A 909 -9.71 -2.58 -34.20
N LEU A 910 -8.84 -1.68 -33.76
CA LEU A 910 -9.06 -0.24 -33.81
C LEU A 910 -9.08 0.31 -35.26
N GLU A 911 -8.22 -0.20 -36.14
CA GLU A 911 -8.23 0.11 -37.57
C GLU A 911 -9.55 -0.32 -38.22
N TYR A 912 -10.01 -1.53 -37.91
CA TYR A 912 -11.29 -2.03 -38.39
C TYR A 912 -12.48 -1.18 -37.91
N LEU A 913 -12.48 -0.79 -36.62
CA LEU A 913 -13.48 0.16 -36.08
C LEU A 913 -13.45 1.49 -36.84
N THR A 914 -12.27 2.03 -37.11
CA THR A 914 -12.09 3.28 -37.86
C THR A 914 -12.67 3.15 -39.28
N HIS A 915 -12.42 2.03 -39.94
CA HIS A 915 -12.96 1.72 -41.27
C HIS A 915 -14.49 1.62 -41.25
N ILE A 916 -15.06 0.87 -40.30
CA ILE A 916 -16.52 0.72 -40.18
C ILE A 916 -17.20 2.07 -39.93
N HIS A 917 -16.69 2.87 -39.00
CA HIS A 917 -17.29 4.19 -38.70
C HIS A 917 -17.20 5.13 -39.91
N HIS A 918 -16.09 5.08 -40.65
CA HIS A 918 -15.98 5.84 -41.90
C HIS A 918 -17.03 5.39 -42.92
N LYS A 919 -17.21 4.08 -43.12
CA LYS A 919 -18.20 3.52 -44.04
C LYS A 919 -19.64 3.87 -43.65
N ARG A 920 -19.93 4.00 -42.35
CA ARG A 920 -21.26 4.36 -41.81
C ARG A 920 -21.51 5.86 -41.67
N GLY A 921 -20.51 6.71 -41.92
CA GLY A 921 -20.61 8.17 -41.75
C GLY A 921 -20.55 8.64 -40.28
N GLU A 922 -20.12 7.78 -39.35
CA GLU A 922 -20.07 8.03 -37.90
C GLU A 922 -18.79 8.79 -37.51
N SER A 923 -18.71 10.07 -37.87
CA SER A 923 -17.47 10.86 -37.77
C SER A 923 -16.95 11.04 -36.34
N GLU A 924 -17.82 11.20 -35.35
CA GLU A 924 -17.41 11.37 -33.94
C GLU A 924 -16.72 10.11 -33.39
N LYS A 925 -17.35 8.94 -33.56
CA LYS A 925 -16.80 7.64 -33.13
C LYS A 925 -15.51 7.30 -33.87
N ARG A 926 -15.43 7.65 -35.16
CA ARG A 926 -14.19 7.54 -35.94
C ARG A 926 -13.05 8.33 -35.31
N GLN A 927 -13.28 9.58 -34.89
CA GLN A 927 -12.25 10.39 -34.24
C GLN A 927 -11.80 9.79 -32.90
N ILE A 928 -12.73 9.20 -32.13
CA ILE A 928 -12.39 8.50 -30.88
C ILE A 928 -11.50 7.28 -31.18
N ALA A 929 -11.82 6.48 -32.19
CA ALA A 929 -11.01 5.34 -32.60
C ALA A 929 -9.60 5.76 -33.09
N ILE A 930 -9.50 6.82 -33.91
CA ILE A 930 -8.21 7.37 -34.36
C ILE A 930 -7.38 7.87 -33.18
N LYS A 931 -8.02 8.54 -32.21
CA LYS A 931 -7.35 8.99 -30.99
C LYS A 931 -6.85 7.81 -30.15
N ALA A 932 -7.59 6.71 -30.10
CA ALA A 932 -7.15 5.49 -29.42
C ALA A 932 -5.92 4.87 -30.10
N ILE A 933 -5.89 4.80 -31.45
CA ILE A 933 -4.73 4.33 -32.22
C ILE A 933 -3.50 5.23 -31.97
N GLY A 934 -3.70 6.55 -31.91
CA GLY A 934 -2.63 7.52 -31.68
C GLY A 934 -2.02 7.52 -30.27
N GLN A 935 -2.45 6.61 -29.38
CA GLN A 935 -1.88 6.50 -28.04
C GLN A 935 -0.46 5.92 -28.10
N THR A 936 0.49 6.60 -27.45
CA THR A 936 1.90 6.18 -27.41
C THR A 936 2.09 4.79 -26.78
N GLU A 937 1.23 4.39 -25.85
CA GLU A 937 1.25 3.06 -25.20
C GLU A 937 0.99 1.91 -26.20
N LEU A 938 0.28 2.16 -27.31
CA LEU A 938 -0.13 1.16 -28.30
C LEU A 938 0.74 1.13 -29.56
N ASN A 939 1.83 1.90 -29.58
CA ASN A 939 2.74 1.91 -30.72
C ASN A 939 3.35 0.50 -30.91
N ALA A 940 3.09 -0.14 -32.05
CA ALA A 940 3.59 -1.48 -32.37
C ALA A 940 5.13 -1.57 -32.39
N SER A 941 5.84 -0.43 -32.48
CA SER A 941 7.30 -0.38 -32.36
C SER A 941 7.82 -0.30 -30.92
N ASN A 942 6.94 -0.27 -29.92
CA ASN A 942 7.34 -0.32 -28.51
C ASN A 942 7.95 -1.69 -28.16
N PRO A 943 8.85 -1.76 -27.17
CA PRO A 943 9.30 -3.04 -26.63
C PRO A 943 8.12 -3.80 -26.01
N GLU A 944 8.18 -5.13 -26.10
CA GLU A 944 7.10 -6.04 -25.70
C GLU A 944 6.63 -5.81 -24.25
N GLU A 945 7.53 -5.47 -23.33
CA GLU A 945 7.20 -5.18 -21.92
C GLU A 945 6.19 -4.03 -21.77
N VAL A 946 6.30 -2.99 -22.60
CA VAL A 946 5.39 -1.84 -22.59
C VAL A 946 4.02 -2.25 -23.13
N LEU A 947 3.99 -3.04 -24.20
CA LEU A 947 2.76 -3.55 -24.80
C LEU A 947 2.02 -4.50 -23.85
N GLN A 948 2.75 -5.40 -23.19
CA GLN A 948 2.19 -6.32 -22.19
C GLN A 948 1.62 -5.58 -20.98
N LEU A 949 2.31 -4.56 -20.47
CA LEU A 949 1.81 -3.75 -19.36
C LEU A 949 0.57 -2.94 -19.76
N ALA A 950 0.57 -2.36 -20.97
CA ALA A 950 -0.55 -1.63 -21.53
C ALA A 950 -1.79 -2.53 -21.71
N ALA A 951 -1.59 -3.75 -22.21
CA ALA A 951 -2.62 -4.78 -22.33
C ALA A 951 -3.13 -5.22 -20.95
N GLN A 952 -2.25 -5.53 -19.99
CA GLN A 952 -2.65 -5.95 -18.64
C GLN A 952 -3.47 -4.88 -17.91
N LYS A 953 -3.07 -3.60 -18.02
CA LYS A 953 -3.80 -2.45 -17.46
C LYS A 953 -5.21 -2.34 -18.06
N ARG A 954 -5.35 -2.54 -19.38
CA ARG A 954 -6.65 -2.53 -20.08
C ARG A 954 -7.50 -3.75 -19.71
N LYS A 955 -6.91 -4.96 -19.68
CA LYS A 955 -7.56 -6.20 -19.20
C LYS A 955 -8.14 -6.01 -17.81
N LYS A 956 -7.34 -5.50 -16.86
CA LYS A 956 -7.78 -5.19 -15.50
C LYS A 956 -8.96 -4.22 -15.48
N LYS A 957 -8.84 -3.08 -16.15
CA LYS A 957 -9.91 -2.06 -16.15
C LYS A 957 -11.20 -2.61 -16.77
N PHE A 958 -11.11 -3.35 -17.87
CA PHE A 958 -12.25 -3.94 -18.55
C PHE A 958 -12.95 -4.98 -17.66
N LEU A 959 -12.20 -5.92 -17.08
CA LEU A 959 -12.78 -6.92 -16.17
C LEU A 959 -13.40 -6.27 -14.93
N GLN A 960 -12.82 -5.21 -14.39
CA GLN A 960 -13.41 -4.42 -13.29
C GLN A 960 -14.64 -3.61 -13.71
N ALA A 961 -14.76 -3.22 -14.97
CA ALA A 961 -15.96 -2.58 -15.50
C ALA A 961 -17.09 -3.60 -15.72
N MET A 962 -16.78 -4.74 -16.35
CA MET A 962 -17.71 -5.85 -16.50
C MET A 962 -18.20 -6.36 -15.14
N ALA A 963 -17.27 -6.48 -14.18
CA ALA A 963 -17.56 -6.82 -12.80
C ALA A 963 -18.71 -5.98 -12.23
N LYS A 964 -18.53 -4.66 -12.19
CA LYS A 964 -19.53 -3.71 -11.66
C LYS A 964 -20.84 -3.70 -12.46
N LEU A 965 -20.81 -4.13 -13.72
CA LEU A 965 -21.99 -4.19 -14.57
C LEU A 965 -22.86 -5.41 -14.26
N TYR A 966 -22.25 -6.55 -13.95
CA TYR A 966 -22.94 -7.85 -13.82
C TYR A 966 -22.97 -8.40 -12.38
N PHE A 967 -22.12 -7.92 -11.47
CA PHE A 967 -22.01 -8.41 -10.09
C PHE A 967 -21.95 -7.30 -9.04
#